data_AF-A0AAV8WQM5-F1
#
_entry.id   AF-A0AAV8WQM5-F1
#
_cell.length_a   1.000
_cell.length_b   1.000
_cell.length_c   1.000
_cell.angle_alpha   90.00
_cell.angle_beta   90.00
_cell.angle_gamma   90.00
#
_symmetry.space_group_name_H-M   'P 1'
#
loop_
_entity.id
_entity.type
_entity.pdbx_description
1 polymer ?
#
loop_
_entity_poly.entity_id
_entity_poly.type
_entity_poly.pdbx_seq_one_letter_code
_entity_poly.pdbx_strand_id
1 'polypeptide(L)'
;IIKLACWIFRGKLSSGSYCDRLLEGCSRRLCRIQSPNYPGIYPRNVSCHYRVREKNVPPGKHALIAVRQANFHYKEHVSKFDNSDRVLRIWDQCNMMQDFIEIMDGWGPTATTLAHLCSGETIPEIISSGPELLVKFHTSPYGNPFHPLPLSYLPGFELEIEIFYVNKESPTYTEHGKKCEFLVTTFDNTSGLLESPLHSLPPNTTCHYHFRGQPKDIIWISFIKYHVTNERLTDFNTGECDVQLQIWDGDIKNRNTVPLIGQFCKDDKPKLCDHTLLKNSSRLTRPCGLAESYVSTNSDLTISHSIKYGSVLYPVNFVLRYEFVDLSQEGMQMNRNPCDRLFKNSNGRFYSPKITFLFGRGGQKDLTCTYQFESNDHQRLKITFNKAQFGSKDCYSSYDPEVNRWECNTKSEEDGVANIKISEYPWKDVEVKRDCFCSNITEPFTVVTKTSSKIIVKFTVTNMKITEDHNNYYFDANFEFVPNENNCLNLWKNRRLRGSSGEITIRNNDQNLKQNDDKLHQNQSIRYCLQQPWLIEPEEDGNFIYLKVKGTERRDSRLCHSKNRILIYPAGRTEDVHVICPYYEKLDDVVEMFSEGWSLYSYKKIQNKNSRSFIIEFLRIETGNFAVTWMEVSKNPALTLPASLLMITPPDCPHSCPELGACISSELWCDGLRHCPSGNDEQESNCSIHGGFPTAYLNSAALSAVGVVILISIVVISFYIFKHWRHDQKNVIVSVTEHTFLEFKSGLC
;
A
#
# COMPACT_ATOMS: atom_id res chain seq x y z
N ILE A 1 -16.46 58.01 27.46
CA ILE A 1 -15.34 57.06 27.65
C ILE A 1 -14.06 57.89 27.65
N ILE A 2 -13.56 58.20 28.85
CA ILE A 2 -12.38 59.03 29.07
C ILE A 2 -11.17 58.27 28.50
N LYS A 3 -10.51 58.84 27.48
CA LYS A 3 -9.15 58.42 27.10
C LYS A 3 -8.27 58.65 28.33
N LEU A 4 -8.03 57.60 29.11
CA LEU A 4 -6.93 57.57 30.07
C LEU A 4 -5.67 57.94 29.28
N ALA A 5 -5.11 59.13 29.56
CA ALA A 5 -3.77 59.46 29.16
C ALA A 5 -2.87 58.34 29.67
N CYS A 6 -2.38 57.48 28.78
CA CYS A 6 -1.46 56.42 29.16
C CYS A 6 -0.15 57.10 29.56
N TRP A 7 0.06 57.30 30.85
CA TRP A 7 1.30 57.87 31.38
C TRP A 7 2.46 56.93 31.04
N ILE A 8 3.40 57.40 30.23
CA ILE A 8 4.63 56.66 29.90
C ILE A 8 5.48 56.55 31.18
N PHE A 9 5.77 55.32 31.59
CA PHE A 9 6.59 55.04 32.76
C PHE A 9 8.07 54.95 32.39
N ARG A 10 8.90 55.81 32.98
CA ARG A 10 10.34 55.91 32.69
C ARG A 10 11.23 55.19 33.72
N GLY A 11 10.65 54.37 34.58
CA GLY A 11 11.38 53.73 35.68
C GLY A 11 11.55 54.58 36.94
N LYS A 12 11.71 53.91 38.07
CA LYS A 12 12.02 54.51 39.38
C LYS A 12 13.54 54.70 39.50
N LEU A 13 13.99 55.90 39.89
CA LEU A 13 15.41 56.17 40.12
C LEU A 13 15.96 55.31 41.26
N SER A 14 17.13 54.70 41.06
CA SER A 14 17.83 53.95 42.11
C SER A 14 18.48 54.91 43.11
N SER A 15 18.35 54.61 44.40
CA SER A 15 18.92 55.40 45.49
C SER A 15 20.45 55.48 45.37
N GLY A 16 21.00 56.69 45.44
CA GLY A 16 22.45 56.91 45.36
C GLY A 16 23.04 56.93 43.94
N SER A 17 22.20 56.85 42.90
CA SER A 17 22.63 56.97 41.50
C SER A 17 22.09 58.24 40.84
N TYR A 18 22.82 58.77 39.87
CA TYR A 18 22.36 59.93 39.08
C TYR A 18 21.27 59.55 38.08
N CYS A 19 21.40 58.39 37.43
CA CYS A 19 20.56 58.01 36.30
C CYS A 19 20.17 56.52 36.25
N ASP A 20 20.54 55.69 37.23
CA ASP A 20 20.13 54.28 37.20
C ASP A 20 18.63 54.19 37.49
N ARG A 21 17.92 53.36 36.72
CA ARG A 21 16.47 53.20 36.86
C ARG A 21 16.05 51.74 36.92
N LEU A 22 15.00 51.50 37.69
CA LEU A 22 14.32 50.21 37.78
C LEU A 22 12.94 50.30 37.12
N LEU A 23 12.70 49.45 36.14
CA LEU A 23 11.46 49.31 35.41
C LEU A 23 10.80 47.98 35.76
N GLU A 24 9.65 48.03 36.44
CA GLU A 24 8.85 46.86 36.81
C GLU A 24 7.42 46.99 36.28
N GLY A 25 6.77 45.86 35.96
CA GLY A 25 5.35 45.83 35.57
C GLY A 25 5.08 46.45 34.20
N CYS A 26 6.03 46.36 33.28
CA CYS A 26 5.90 46.88 31.91
C CYS A 26 4.93 46.06 31.04
N SER A 27 4.40 44.94 31.58
CA SER A 27 3.31 44.16 30.98
C SER A 27 1.94 44.87 31.05
N ARG A 28 1.76 45.79 32.03
CA ARG A 28 0.48 46.48 32.29
C ARG A 28 0.49 47.98 31.99
N ARG A 29 1.66 48.54 31.69
CA ARG A 29 1.85 49.98 31.40
C ARG A 29 2.96 50.15 30.36
N LEU A 30 2.85 51.20 29.56
CA LEU A 30 3.89 51.55 28.59
C LEU A 30 5.16 51.99 29.31
N CYS A 31 6.25 51.26 29.07
CA CYS A 31 7.57 51.56 29.61
C CYS A 31 8.51 52.05 28.51
N ARG A 32 9.28 53.09 28.81
CA ARG A 32 10.33 53.57 27.91
C ARG A 32 11.61 53.86 28.68
N ILE A 33 12.74 53.48 28.10
CA ILE A 33 14.07 53.87 28.56
C ILE A 33 14.49 55.07 27.74
N GLN A 34 14.99 56.11 28.41
CA GLN A 34 15.45 57.33 27.76
C GLN A 34 16.85 57.63 28.25
N SER A 35 17.70 58.18 27.38
CA SER A 35 18.98 58.72 27.80
C SER A 35 18.78 59.83 28.86
N PRO A 36 19.77 60.08 29.74
CA PRO A 36 19.68 61.18 30.69
C PRO A 36 19.46 62.51 29.94
N ASN A 37 18.61 63.38 30.48
CA ASN A 37 18.20 64.65 29.89
C ASN A 37 17.46 64.59 28.54
N TYR A 38 17.06 63.41 28.05
CA TYR A 38 16.30 63.27 26.80
C TYR A 38 15.05 64.20 26.77
N PRO A 39 14.77 64.89 25.64
CA PRO A 39 15.45 64.83 24.34
C PRO A 39 16.68 65.76 24.20
N GLY A 40 17.18 66.31 25.30
CA GLY A 40 18.40 67.10 25.36
C GLY A 40 19.68 66.26 25.52
N ILE A 41 20.83 66.94 25.58
CA ILE A 41 22.16 66.32 25.59
C ILE A 41 22.40 65.60 26.92
N TYR A 42 22.79 64.33 26.82
CA TYR A 42 23.22 63.53 27.96
C TYR A 42 24.61 64.01 28.48
N PRO A 43 24.86 63.93 29.80
CA PRO A 43 26.14 64.34 30.38
C PRO A 43 27.28 63.41 29.96
N ARG A 44 28.50 63.93 29.93
CA ARG A 44 29.73 63.16 29.64
C ARG A 44 30.22 62.40 30.86
N ASN A 45 30.93 61.29 30.63
CA ASN A 45 31.55 60.46 31.67
C ASN A 45 30.56 59.93 32.72
N VAL A 46 29.38 59.52 32.26
CA VAL A 46 28.31 58.94 33.07
C VAL A 46 27.97 57.53 32.57
N SER A 47 27.79 56.62 33.53
CA SER A 47 27.27 55.27 33.30
C SER A 47 25.90 55.13 33.93
N CYS A 48 24.89 54.79 33.14
CA CYS A 48 23.52 54.61 33.58
C CYS A 48 23.07 53.16 33.36
N HIS A 49 22.50 52.55 34.39
CA HIS A 49 21.99 51.19 34.38
C HIS A 49 20.47 51.19 34.46
N TYR A 50 19.81 50.68 33.44
CA TYR A 50 18.37 50.50 33.38
C TYR A 50 18.05 49.02 33.55
N ARG A 51 17.48 48.66 34.71
CA ARG A 51 17.09 47.28 35.03
C ARG A 51 15.60 47.11 34.72
N VAL A 52 15.27 46.16 33.86
CA VAL A 52 13.89 45.79 33.53
C VAL A 52 13.60 44.42 34.13
N ARG A 53 12.48 44.30 34.86
CA ARG A 53 12.09 43.05 35.51
C ARG A 53 10.60 42.81 35.49
N GLU A 54 10.19 41.63 35.05
CA GLU A 54 8.81 41.17 35.10
C GLU A 54 8.61 40.15 36.23
N LYS A 55 7.93 40.56 37.30
CA LYS A 55 7.63 39.69 38.44
C LYS A 55 6.35 38.86 38.25
N ASN A 56 5.40 39.36 37.46
CA ASN A 56 4.07 38.78 37.34
C ASN A 56 3.97 37.89 36.10
N VAL A 57 4.68 36.76 36.11
CA VAL A 57 4.62 35.78 35.01
C VAL A 57 3.47 34.78 35.27
N PRO A 58 2.52 34.61 34.33
CA PRO A 58 1.48 33.60 34.47
C PRO A 58 2.06 32.18 34.62
N PRO A 59 1.37 31.27 35.34
CA PRO A 59 1.81 29.89 35.46
C PRO A 59 1.86 29.22 34.08
N GLY A 60 2.85 28.35 33.86
CA GLY A 60 3.07 27.68 32.56
C GLY A 60 3.70 28.55 31.47
N LYS A 61 3.90 29.85 31.70
CA LYS A 61 4.52 30.77 30.76
C LYS A 61 5.89 31.27 31.21
N HIS A 62 6.67 31.73 30.25
CA HIS A 62 7.93 32.44 30.43
C HIS A 62 7.79 33.85 29.88
N ALA A 63 8.34 34.86 30.56
CA ALA A 63 8.31 36.24 30.08
C ALA A 63 9.59 36.55 29.28
N LEU A 64 9.43 37.23 28.15
CA LEU A 64 10.50 37.78 27.33
C LEU A 64 10.35 39.30 27.29
N ILE A 65 11.47 40.02 27.34
CA ILE A 65 11.53 41.48 27.33
C ILE A 65 12.14 41.91 25.99
N ALA A 66 11.31 42.47 25.11
CA ALA A 66 11.77 43.15 23.92
C ALA A 66 12.16 44.59 24.23
N VAL A 67 13.29 45.02 23.68
CA VAL A 67 13.78 46.38 23.65
C VAL A 67 13.99 46.77 22.21
N ARG A 68 13.27 47.80 21.75
CA ARG A 68 13.38 48.33 20.38
C ARG A 68 13.39 49.84 20.38
N GLN A 69 13.95 50.45 19.34
CA GLN A 69 13.88 51.90 19.18
C GLN A 69 12.42 52.35 19.07
N ALA A 70 12.02 53.38 19.84
CA ALA A 70 10.69 53.94 19.71
C ALA A 70 10.53 54.56 18.30
N ASN A 71 9.47 54.20 17.59
CA ASN A 71 9.20 54.71 16.24
C ASN A 71 8.98 56.22 16.27
N PHE A 72 9.99 57.00 15.90
CA PHE A 72 9.82 58.40 15.54
C PHE A 72 9.57 58.49 14.03
N HIS A 73 8.38 58.94 13.65
CA HIS A 73 8.09 59.39 12.29
C HIS A 73 8.87 60.68 12.01
N TYR A 74 10.16 60.60 11.70
CA TYR A 74 10.87 61.67 10.99
C TYR A 74 11.21 61.15 9.59
N LYS A 75 10.17 61.00 8.77
CA LYS A 75 10.36 60.87 7.33
C LYS A 75 10.71 62.25 6.77
N GLU A 76 11.64 62.23 5.80
CA GLU A 76 11.91 63.30 4.84
C GLU A 76 12.62 64.54 5.39
N HIS A 77 13.95 64.47 5.49
CA HIS A 77 14.87 65.38 4.79
C HIS A 77 16.32 64.96 5.11
N VAL A 78 16.75 63.82 4.59
CA VAL A 78 18.17 63.44 4.62
C VAL A 78 18.74 63.68 3.23
N SER A 79 19.44 64.81 3.07
CA SER A 79 20.33 65.06 1.95
C SER A 79 21.41 63.96 1.88
N LYS A 80 21.66 63.48 0.65
CA LYS A 80 22.68 62.48 0.30
C LYS A 80 24.08 63.00 0.67
N PHE A 81 24.52 62.71 1.88
CA PHE A 81 25.94 62.66 2.24
C PHE A 81 26.34 61.21 2.51
N ASP A 82 27.61 60.95 2.19
CA ASP A 82 28.29 59.67 1.94
C ASP A 82 27.82 58.45 2.73
N ASN A 83 27.64 57.32 2.04
CA ASN A 83 27.06 56.08 2.57
C ASN A 83 28.01 55.27 3.48
N SER A 84 29.27 55.68 3.63
CA SER A 84 30.29 54.93 4.37
C SER A 84 30.23 55.12 5.89
N ASP A 85 29.65 56.21 6.40
CA ASP A 85 29.63 56.53 7.84
C ASP A 85 28.32 56.14 8.56
N ARG A 86 27.37 55.50 7.86
CA ARG A 86 26.10 55.02 8.44
C ARG A 86 26.12 53.57 8.92
N VAL A 87 27.28 52.93 8.89
CA VAL A 87 27.44 51.52 9.29
C VAL A 87 27.43 51.42 10.81
N LEU A 88 26.54 50.57 11.33
CA LEU A 88 26.44 50.30 12.76
C LEU A 88 27.74 49.65 13.24
N ARG A 89 28.53 50.34 14.08
CA ARG A 89 29.79 49.80 14.63
C ARG A 89 29.51 49.04 15.91
N ILE A 90 29.88 47.76 15.93
CA ILE A 90 29.50 46.81 16.99
C ILE A 90 30.75 46.05 17.48
N TRP A 91 30.76 45.65 18.76
CA TRP A 91 31.79 44.80 19.37
C TRP A 91 33.21 45.35 19.15
N ASP A 92 34.07 44.62 18.42
CA ASP A 92 35.49 44.94 18.21
C ASP A 92 35.72 46.19 17.35
N GLN A 93 34.68 46.70 16.68
CA GLN A 93 34.74 47.92 15.88
C GLN A 93 34.48 49.19 16.72
N CYS A 94 34.14 49.03 17.99
CA CYS A 94 33.98 50.12 18.94
C CYS A 94 35.34 50.61 19.42
N ASN A 95 35.63 51.89 19.22
CA ASN A 95 36.81 52.50 19.82
C ASN A 95 36.53 52.76 21.31
N MET A 96 37.50 52.48 22.20
CA MET A 96 37.37 52.69 23.66
C MET A 96 37.02 54.13 24.06
N MET A 97 37.17 55.08 23.14
CA MET A 97 36.89 56.50 23.32
C MET A 97 35.47 56.92 22.89
N GLN A 98 34.58 55.99 22.54
CA GLN A 98 33.21 56.27 22.09
C GLN A 98 32.17 55.95 23.17
N ASP A 99 31.00 56.58 23.04
CA ASP A 99 29.83 56.27 23.84
C ASP A 99 29.22 54.93 23.37
N PHE A 100 28.67 54.14 24.30
CA PHE A 100 28.08 52.85 23.95
C PHE A 100 26.85 52.49 24.76
N ILE A 101 26.00 51.66 24.16
CA ILE A 101 24.86 50.99 24.78
C ILE A 101 25.15 49.50 24.76
N GLU A 102 25.15 48.89 25.93
CA GLU A 102 25.34 47.46 26.14
C GLU A 102 24.05 46.87 26.71
N ILE A 103 23.53 45.82 26.07
CA ILE A 103 22.31 45.13 26.51
C ILE A 103 22.68 43.73 26.93
N MET A 104 22.36 43.38 28.17
CA MET A 104 22.69 42.11 28.80
C MET A 104 21.43 41.34 29.17
N ASP A 105 21.47 40.03 28.94
CA ASP A 105 20.41 39.09 29.26
C ASP A 105 20.48 38.65 30.73
N GLY A 106 19.93 39.46 31.63
CA GLY A 106 19.91 39.18 33.07
C GLY A 106 19.91 40.45 33.94
N TRP A 107 19.98 40.26 35.26
CA TRP A 107 19.89 41.36 36.23
C TRP A 107 21.23 42.00 36.61
N GLY A 108 22.30 41.20 36.56
CA GLY A 108 23.64 41.58 37.03
C GLY A 108 24.61 41.96 35.90
N PRO A 109 25.76 42.55 36.23
CA PRO A 109 26.80 42.90 35.26
C PRO A 109 27.59 41.67 34.74
N THR A 110 27.40 40.50 35.35
CA THR A 110 27.97 39.22 34.90
C THR A 110 27.05 38.48 33.92
N ALA A 111 25.92 39.09 33.56
CA ALA A 111 24.98 38.54 32.60
C ALA A 111 25.58 38.52 31.18
N THR A 112 25.07 37.65 30.31
CA THR A 112 25.59 37.53 28.94
C THR A 112 25.24 38.77 28.12
N THR A 113 26.22 39.36 27.46
CA THR A 113 26.00 40.51 26.57
C THR A 113 25.34 40.05 25.28
N LEU A 114 24.12 40.54 25.00
CA LEU A 114 23.40 40.28 23.75
C LEU A 114 23.87 41.22 22.63
N ALA A 115 24.17 42.48 22.98
CA ALA A 115 24.59 43.49 22.03
C ALA A 115 25.47 44.56 22.69
N HIS A 116 26.49 45.02 21.96
CA HIS A 116 27.37 46.13 22.34
C HIS A 116 27.45 47.14 21.18
N LEU A 117 26.73 48.27 21.31
CA LEU A 117 26.43 49.20 20.22
C LEU A 117 27.09 50.56 20.49
N CYS A 118 27.93 51.07 19.58
CA CYS A 118 28.67 52.33 19.81
C CYS A 118 28.35 53.45 18.82
N SER A 119 27.90 53.10 17.61
CA SER A 119 27.45 54.08 16.61
C SER A 119 26.44 53.43 15.68
N GLY A 120 25.34 54.11 15.36
CA GLY A 120 24.26 53.59 14.51
C GLY A 120 23.03 54.50 14.49
N GLU A 121 22.24 54.42 13.41
CA GLU A 121 21.02 55.24 13.23
C GLU A 121 19.81 54.68 13.99
N THR A 122 19.68 53.35 14.09
CA THR A 122 18.56 52.67 14.75
C THR A 122 18.99 51.39 15.46
N ILE A 123 18.52 51.18 16.69
CA ILE A 123 18.76 49.95 17.45
C ILE A 123 17.76 48.87 17.00
N PRO A 124 18.23 47.69 16.54
CA PRO A 124 17.35 46.57 16.18
C PRO A 124 16.61 46.05 17.41
N GLU A 125 15.54 45.29 17.20
CA GLU A 125 14.81 44.67 18.29
C GLU A 125 15.66 43.59 18.97
N ILE A 126 15.82 43.72 20.29
CA ILE A 126 16.60 42.80 21.13
C ILE A 126 15.66 42.23 22.19
N ILE A 127 15.63 40.91 22.29
CA ILE A 127 14.68 40.18 23.12
C ILE A 127 15.47 39.37 24.15
N SER A 128 15.23 39.61 25.44
CA SER A 128 15.83 38.81 26.51
C SER A 128 15.36 37.36 26.46
N SER A 129 16.21 36.45 26.93
CA SER A 129 15.78 35.09 27.23
C SER A 129 15.01 35.09 28.57
N GLY A 130 15.47 35.85 29.55
CA GLY A 130 14.91 35.89 30.91
C GLY A 130 13.74 36.87 31.13
N PRO A 131 13.10 36.84 32.32
CA PRO A 131 12.21 37.89 32.82
C PRO A 131 12.96 39.13 33.33
N GLU A 132 14.28 39.20 33.13
CA GLU A 132 15.18 40.23 33.61
C GLU A 132 16.13 40.64 32.48
N LEU A 133 16.31 41.95 32.29
CA LEU A 133 17.19 42.53 31.27
C LEU A 133 17.87 43.78 31.81
N LEU A 134 19.14 43.97 31.48
CA LEU A 134 19.95 45.11 31.90
C LEU A 134 20.44 45.87 30.67
N VAL A 135 20.07 47.16 30.58
CA VAL A 135 20.61 48.09 29.60
C VAL A 135 21.61 49.01 30.29
N LYS A 136 22.85 49.02 29.83
CA LYS A 136 23.92 49.87 30.33
C LYS A 136 24.27 50.90 29.26
N PHE A 137 24.11 52.17 29.59
CA PHE A 137 24.53 53.27 28.74
C PHE A 137 25.75 53.93 29.33
N HIS A 138 26.86 53.94 28.60
CA HIS A 138 28.11 54.55 29.01
C HIS A 138 28.48 55.69 28.07
N THR A 139 28.83 56.83 28.65
CA THR A 139 29.29 58.01 27.91
C THR A 139 30.75 58.27 28.27
N SER A 140 31.57 58.49 27.25
CA SER A 140 33.01 58.67 27.41
C SER A 140 33.35 60.12 27.81
N PRO A 141 34.48 60.37 28.49
CA PRO A 141 34.96 61.73 28.77
C PRO A 141 35.33 62.51 27.51
N TYR A 142 35.79 61.79 26.47
CA TYR A 142 36.31 62.34 25.22
C TYR A 142 35.31 62.25 24.05
N GLY A 143 34.15 61.64 24.30
CA GLY A 143 33.09 61.47 23.30
C GLY A 143 32.50 62.80 22.89
N ASN A 144 32.42 63.01 21.58
CA ASN A 144 31.52 64.02 21.05
C ASN A 144 30.11 63.42 21.04
N PRO A 145 29.10 64.09 21.64
CA PRO A 145 27.72 63.67 21.48
C PRO A 145 27.40 63.72 19.99
N PHE A 146 27.24 62.56 19.36
CA PHE A 146 27.13 62.39 17.92
C PHE A 146 26.07 63.32 17.31
N HIS A 147 26.48 64.35 16.57
CA HIS A 147 25.68 64.93 15.49
C HIS A 147 26.59 65.37 14.34
N PRO A 148 26.38 64.90 13.10
CA PRO A 148 26.83 65.68 11.96
C PRO A 148 26.10 67.02 12.00
N LEU A 149 26.84 68.12 12.01
CA LEU A 149 26.27 69.46 11.85
C LEU A 149 25.49 69.50 10.51
N PRO A 150 24.26 70.04 10.46
CA PRO A 150 23.64 70.92 11.45
C PRO A 150 22.73 70.20 12.47
N LEU A 151 22.41 70.92 13.55
CA LEU A 151 21.58 70.56 14.72
C LEU A 151 20.10 70.22 14.40
N SER A 152 19.83 69.36 13.42
CA SER A 152 18.48 68.89 13.07
C SER A 152 18.05 67.62 13.81
N TYR A 153 18.93 67.01 14.62
CA TYR A 153 18.67 65.76 15.32
C TYR A 153 18.73 65.98 16.84
N LEU A 154 17.73 65.49 17.57
CA LEU A 154 17.69 65.56 19.04
C LEU A 154 18.71 64.55 19.62
N PRO A 155 19.65 64.96 20.50
CA PRO A 155 20.64 64.07 21.09
C PRO A 155 20.01 63.06 22.04
N GLY A 156 20.48 61.81 21.98
CA GLY A 156 20.08 60.75 22.88
C GLY A 156 19.25 59.65 22.22
N PHE A 157 18.65 58.80 23.05
CA PHE A 157 17.85 57.67 22.58
C PHE A 157 16.59 57.49 23.43
N GLU A 158 15.58 56.90 22.81
CA GLU A 158 14.36 56.46 23.47
C GLU A 158 14.04 55.04 22.99
N LEU A 159 14.10 54.09 23.92
CA LEU A 159 13.81 52.68 23.70
C LEU A 159 12.44 52.35 24.29
N GLU A 160 11.63 51.65 23.51
CA GLU A 160 10.37 51.08 23.93
C GLU A 160 10.59 49.68 24.49
N ILE A 161 9.96 49.39 25.63
CA ILE A 161 9.97 48.06 26.24
C ILE A 161 8.62 47.40 26.00
N GLU A 162 8.66 46.18 25.50
CA GLU A 162 7.50 45.33 25.31
C GLU A 162 7.72 43.99 26.01
N ILE A 163 6.70 43.51 26.72
CA ILE A 163 6.77 42.23 27.43
C ILE A 163 5.73 41.31 26.82
N PHE A 164 6.18 40.14 26.39
CA PHE A 164 5.31 39.09 25.88
C PHE A 164 5.67 37.75 26.52
N TYR A 165 4.74 36.80 26.42
CA TYR A 165 4.83 35.53 27.13
C TYR A 165 4.83 34.37 26.16
N VAL A 166 5.77 33.44 26.36
CA VAL A 166 5.88 32.18 25.60
C VAL A 166 5.56 30.99 26.52
N ASN A 167 5.18 29.86 25.93
CA ASN A 167 4.95 28.65 26.72
C ASN A 167 6.30 28.06 27.16
N LYS A 168 6.37 27.52 28.38
CA LYS A 168 7.63 26.93 28.88
C LYS A 168 8.02 25.64 28.13
N GLU A 169 7.04 24.92 27.61
CA GLU A 169 7.23 23.63 26.93
C GLU A 169 7.47 23.76 25.42
N SER A 170 7.36 24.97 24.85
CA SER A 170 7.55 25.16 23.40
C SER A 170 9.03 25.24 23.02
N PRO A 171 9.44 24.65 21.88
CA PRO A 171 10.83 24.69 21.38
C PRO A 171 11.24 26.05 20.80
N THR A 172 10.52 27.12 21.14
CA THR A 172 10.70 28.48 20.60
C THR A 172 11.51 29.38 21.53
N TYR A 173 12.05 28.83 22.62
CA TYR A 173 12.77 29.57 23.65
C TYR A 173 13.81 28.69 24.35
N THR A 174 14.92 29.29 24.76
CA THR A 174 16.03 28.64 25.48
C THR A 174 16.20 29.33 26.82
N GLU A 175 16.15 28.58 27.91
CA GLU A 175 16.33 29.18 29.24
C GLU A 175 17.71 29.79 29.45
N HIS A 176 17.75 30.96 30.10
CA HIS A 176 18.99 31.63 30.48
C HIS A 176 19.95 30.67 31.19
N GLY A 177 21.17 30.53 30.66
CA GLY A 177 22.23 29.66 31.20
C GLY A 177 22.15 28.19 30.80
N LYS A 178 21.12 27.75 30.06
CA LYS A 178 21.07 26.41 29.45
C LYS A 178 21.67 26.42 28.05
N LYS A 179 22.14 25.24 27.62
CA LYS A 179 22.56 25.03 26.23
C LYS A 179 21.35 25.07 25.31
N CYS A 180 21.52 25.62 24.11
CA CYS A 180 20.47 25.65 23.10
C CYS A 180 20.32 24.25 22.47
N GLU A 181 19.57 23.38 23.12
CA GLU A 181 19.35 22.01 22.68
C GLU A 181 17.86 21.68 22.79
N PHE A 182 17.25 21.28 21.67
CA PHE A 182 15.85 20.89 21.57
C PHE A 182 15.75 19.42 21.17
N LEU A 183 14.84 18.69 21.79
CA LEU A 183 14.55 17.31 21.46
C LEU A 183 13.11 17.22 20.94
N VAL A 184 12.95 16.69 19.73
CA VAL A 184 11.67 16.44 19.08
C VAL A 184 11.50 14.94 18.96
N THR A 185 10.42 14.40 19.55
CA THR A 185 10.15 12.96 19.55
C THR A 185 8.77 12.64 18.98
N THR A 186 8.57 11.38 18.60
CA THR A 186 7.27 10.86 18.15
C THR A 186 6.21 10.84 19.25
N PHE A 187 6.60 10.91 20.53
CA PHE A 187 5.67 10.86 21.66
C PHE A 187 4.82 12.13 21.77
N ASP A 188 5.41 13.28 21.46
CA ASP A 188 4.71 14.57 21.52
C ASP A 188 3.77 14.71 20.33
N ASN A 189 4.32 14.61 19.11
CA ASN A 189 3.58 14.67 17.85
C ASN A 189 4.34 13.94 16.74
N THR A 190 3.63 13.20 15.90
CA THR A 190 4.21 12.53 14.71
C THR A 190 4.54 13.51 13.58
N SER A 191 3.94 14.70 13.57
CA SER A 191 4.28 15.78 12.64
C SER A 191 4.02 17.13 13.27
N GLY A 192 4.75 18.16 12.83
CA GLY A 192 4.63 19.49 13.42
C GLY A 192 5.40 20.57 12.68
N LEU A 193 5.35 21.78 13.25
CA LEU A 193 6.15 22.93 12.82
C LEU A 193 7.18 23.24 13.91
N LEU A 194 8.40 23.54 13.48
CA LEU A 194 9.49 23.97 14.33
C LEU A 194 9.98 25.33 13.83
N GLU A 195 10.10 26.26 14.76
CA GLU A 195 10.49 27.64 14.50
C GLU A 195 11.82 27.96 15.19
N SER A 196 12.57 28.91 14.66
CA SER A 196 13.74 29.46 15.34
C SER A 196 13.36 30.12 16.69
N PRO A 197 14.28 30.15 17.67
CA PRO A 197 14.04 30.81 18.95
C PRO A 197 13.59 32.26 18.79
N LEU A 198 12.58 32.66 19.56
CA LEU A 198 11.98 33.99 19.49
C LEU A 198 12.82 35.06 20.21
N HIS A 199 13.73 34.66 21.09
CA HIS A 199 14.60 35.56 21.84
C HIS A 199 15.95 35.73 21.14
N SER A 200 16.67 36.80 21.49
CA SER A 200 17.99 37.06 20.93
C SER A 200 19.01 36.08 21.51
N LEU A 201 19.76 35.41 20.63
CA LEU A 201 20.82 34.48 20.99
C LEU A 201 22.15 35.24 21.13
N PRO A 202 22.92 34.99 22.21
CA PRO A 202 24.24 35.60 22.39
C PRO A 202 25.26 35.18 21.29
N PRO A 203 26.42 35.83 21.20
CA PRO A 203 27.48 35.42 20.28
C PRO A 203 28.01 34.01 20.60
N ASN A 204 28.51 33.32 19.58
CA ASN A 204 29.03 31.95 19.63
C ASN A 204 28.03 30.91 20.17
N THR A 205 26.74 31.10 19.88
CA THR A 205 25.72 30.11 20.20
C THR A 205 25.51 29.13 19.06
N THR A 206 25.44 27.85 19.40
CA THR A 206 24.99 26.79 18.50
C THR A 206 23.74 26.14 19.07
N CYS A 207 22.65 26.20 18.31
CA CYS A 207 21.39 25.56 18.63
C CYS A 207 21.28 24.22 17.93
N HIS A 208 21.13 23.14 18.70
CA HIS A 208 20.95 21.78 18.20
C HIS A 208 19.49 21.35 18.33
N TYR A 209 18.90 20.88 17.23
CA TYR A 209 17.58 20.27 17.19
C TYR A 209 17.74 18.80 16.87
N HIS A 210 17.48 17.95 17.86
CA HIS A 210 17.59 16.49 17.73
C HIS A 210 16.20 15.92 17.49
N PHE A 211 16.02 15.22 16.39
CA PHE A 211 14.82 14.47 16.06
C PHE A 211 15.10 13.00 16.38
N ARG A 212 14.24 12.37 17.18
CA ARG A 212 14.34 10.96 17.55
C ARG A 212 13.00 10.25 17.32
N GLY A 213 12.95 9.41 16.30
CA GLY A 213 11.81 8.56 15.95
C GLY A 213 11.89 7.17 16.55
N GLN A 214 10.90 6.33 16.26
CA GLN A 214 10.98 4.91 16.57
C GLN A 214 11.99 4.20 15.65
N PRO A 215 12.51 3.00 15.99
CA PRO A 215 13.57 2.33 15.23
C PRO A 215 13.30 2.06 13.73
N LYS A 216 12.05 2.18 13.28
CA LYS A 216 11.64 2.00 11.87
C LYS A 216 11.05 3.27 11.24
N ASP A 217 11.09 4.38 11.97
CA ASP A 217 10.66 5.67 11.45
C ASP A 217 11.82 6.31 10.69
N ILE A 218 11.48 7.05 9.65
CA ILE A 218 12.38 8.03 9.03
C ILE A 218 11.82 9.43 9.23
N ILE A 219 12.70 10.41 9.21
CA ILE A 219 12.35 11.80 9.50
C ILE A 219 12.36 12.56 8.19
N TRP A 220 11.21 13.14 7.87
CA TRP A 220 11.01 13.96 6.70
C TRP A 220 10.87 15.43 7.12
N ILE A 221 11.79 16.28 6.65
CA ILE A 221 11.79 17.72 6.95
C ILE A 221 11.70 18.57 5.68
N SER A 222 10.99 19.68 5.78
CA SER A 222 10.92 20.69 4.71
C SER A 222 10.96 22.10 5.31
N PHE A 223 11.83 22.96 4.77
CA PHE A 223 11.88 24.35 5.20
C PHE A 223 10.79 25.13 4.47
N ILE A 224 9.89 25.76 5.22
CA ILE A 224 8.83 26.62 4.68
C ILE A 224 9.38 28.04 4.49
N LYS A 225 10.17 28.49 5.46
CA LYS A 225 10.80 29.81 5.48
C LYS A 225 12.22 29.67 6.01
N TYR A 226 13.17 30.34 5.37
CA TYR A 226 14.52 30.53 5.89
C TYR A 226 15.02 31.91 5.43
N HIS A 227 15.36 32.76 6.38
CA HIS A 227 15.83 34.12 6.11
C HIS A 227 16.85 34.56 7.16
N VAL A 228 17.99 35.07 6.70
CA VAL A 228 19.02 35.72 7.51
C VAL A 228 19.12 37.17 7.03
N THR A 229 19.02 38.15 7.93
CA THR A 229 19.24 39.56 7.55
C THR A 229 20.72 39.92 7.69
N ASN A 230 21.18 40.97 6.98
CA ASN A 230 22.49 41.61 7.15
C ASN A 230 23.73 40.83 6.69
N GLU A 231 23.60 39.72 5.96
CA GLU A 231 24.76 38.98 5.41
C GLU A 231 25.64 39.77 4.43
N ARG A 232 25.14 40.89 3.87
CA ARG A 232 25.86 41.71 2.87
C ARG A 232 26.83 42.74 3.43
N LEU A 233 26.97 42.85 4.75
CA LEU A 233 27.82 43.89 5.38
C LEU A 233 29.31 43.49 5.48
N THR A 234 29.66 42.23 5.19
CA THR A 234 31.03 41.70 5.32
C THR A 234 31.58 41.19 3.97
N ASP A 235 31.65 42.06 2.96
CA ASP A 235 32.24 41.78 1.63
C ASP A 235 33.79 41.67 1.61
N PHE A 236 34.44 41.47 2.77
CA PHE A 236 35.90 41.33 2.84
C PHE A 236 36.33 39.89 3.18
N ASN A 237 36.35 39.03 2.16
CA ASN A 237 37.39 38.01 1.90
C ASN A 237 37.88 37.06 3.02
N THR A 238 37.09 36.78 4.05
CA THR A 238 37.32 35.59 4.89
C THR A 238 36.24 34.56 4.57
N GLY A 239 36.66 33.33 4.22
CA GLY A 239 35.77 32.20 3.95
C GLY A 239 35.00 31.70 5.19
N GLU A 240 34.84 32.54 6.21
CA GLU A 240 34.17 32.21 7.46
C GLU A 240 32.68 32.54 7.38
N CYS A 241 31.87 31.66 7.98
CA CYS A 241 30.42 31.75 8.03
C CYS A 241 29.99 32.36 9.36
N ASP A 242 29.37 33.55 9.30
CA ASP A 242 28.84 34.23 10.50
C ASP A 242 27.59 33.53 11.03
N VAL A 243 26.76 33.03 10.11
CA VAL A 243 25.60 32.18 10.36
C VAL A 243 25.76 30.92 9.53
N GLN A 244 25.55 29.77 10.15
CA GLN A 244 25.68 28.49 9.47
C GLN A 244 24.58 27.54 9.93
N LEU A 245 23.94 26.89 8.96
CA LEU A 245 22.95 25.84 9.19
C LEU A 245 23.50 24.51 8.64
N GLN A 246 23.54 23.48 9.47
CA GLN A 246 23.97 22.14 9.08
C GLN A 246 22.88 21.13 9.39
N ILE A 247 22.72 20.14 8.51
CA ILE A 247 21.76 19.04 8.66
C ILE A 247 22.55 17.73 8.65
N TRP A 248 22.45 16.97 9.73
CA TRP A 248 23.16 15.72 9.97
C TRP A 248 22.18 14.54 9.96
N ASP A 249 22.53 13.47 9.26
CA ASP A 249 21.74 12.24 9.15
C ASP A 249 22.04 11.28 10.32
N GLY A 250 21.65 11.70 11.53
CA GLY A 250 21.82 10.96 12.76
C GLY A 250 21.95 11.85 13.98
N ASP A 251 22.18 11.25 15.15
CA ASP A 251 22.45 11.98 16.39
C ASP A 251 23.94 12.32 16.54
N ILE A 252 24.28 13.61 16.47
CA ILE A 252 25.65 14.12 16.66
C ILE A 252 26.22 13.86 18.06
N LYS A 253 25.38 13.54 19.06
CA LYS A 253 25.84 13.17 20.40
C LYS A 253 26.45 11.77 20.46
N ASN A 254 26.17 10.92 19.48
CA ASN A 254 26.79 9.61 19.40
C ASN A 254 28.25 9.71 18.94
N ARG A 255 29.12 8.85 19.47
CA ARG A 255 30.57 8.87 19.18
C ARG A 255 30.93 8.44 17.74
N ASN A 256 29.94 8.10 16.92
CA ASN A 256 30.14 7.65 15.55
C ASN A 256 30.18 8.86 14.61
N THR A 257 30.92 8.74 13.51
CA THR A 257 30.93 9.76 12.44
C THR A 257 29.56 9.80 11.77
N VAL A 258 28.77 10.84 12.07
CA VAL A 258 27.44 11.06 11.48
C VAL A 258 27.59 11.73 10.10
N PRO A 259 26.91 11.25 9.04
CA PRO A 259 26.97 11.88 7.73
C PRO A 259 26.31 13.26 7.72
N LEU A 260 26.93 14.22 7.04
CA LEU A 260 26.37 15.56 6.82
C LEU A 260 25.56 15.57 5.51
N ILE A 261 24.27 15.89 5.60
CA ILE A 261 23.37 16.02 4.44
C ILE A 261 23.64 17.32 3.69
N GLY A 262 23.85 18.41 4.42
CA GLY A 262 24.07 19.72 3.82
C GLY A 262 24.51 20.77 4.84
N GLN A 263 25.26 21.75 4.33
CA GLN A 263 25.74 22.91 5.07
C GLN A 263 25.41 24.16 4.26
N PHE A 264 24.74 25.12 4.90
CA PHE A 264 24.20 26.33 4.30
C PHE A 264 24.77 27.55 5.01
N CYS A 265 25.20 28.54 4.24
CA CYS A 265 25.87 29.75 4.71
C CYS A 265 25.85 30.82 3.62
N LYS A 266 25.77 32.11 4.00
CA LYS A 266 25.70 33.24 3.07
C LYS A 266 24.55 33.06 2.07
N ASP A 267 24.84 33.14 0.76
CA ASP A 267 23.82 33.01 -0.28
C ASP A 267 23.25 31.58 -0.45
N ASP A 268 23.93 30.56 0.08
CA ASP A 268 23.47 29.17 0.00
C ASP A 268 22.32 28.93 0.99
N LYS A 269 21.14 28.63 0.45
CA LYS A 269 19.91 28.39 1.23
C LYS A 269 19.51 26.91 1.18
N PRO A 270 18.88 26.38 2.25
CA PRO A 270 18.31 25.05 2.19
C PRO A 270 17.20 24.97 1.14
N LYS A 271 16.84 23.76 0.72
CA LYS A 271 15.64 23.51 -0.09
C LYS A 271 14.40 24.11 0.58
N LEU A 272 13.69 24.98 -0.13
CA LEU A 272 12.52 25.70 0.36
C LEU A 272 11.23 25.21 -0.30
N CYS A 273 10.20 25.05 0.52
CA CYS A 273 8.84 24.72 0.15
C CYS A 273 7.92 25.94 0.42
N ASP A 274 8.27 27.06 -0.21
CA ASP A 274 7.69 28.40 0.03
C ASP A 274 6.22 28.52 -0.38
N HIS A 275 5.77 27.74 -1.36
CA HIS A 275 4.39 27.74 -1.83
C HIS A 275 3.39 27.35 -0.74
N THR A 276 3.81 26.65 0.31
CA THR A 276 2.95 26.34 1.47
C THR A 276 2.49 27.60 2.22
N LEU A 277 3.26 28.70 2.17
CA LEU A 277 2.87 30.00 2.73
C LEU A 277 1.71 30.66 1.96
N LEU A 278 1.48 30.25 0.71
CA LEU A 278 0.40 30.77 -0.14
C LEU A 278 -0.94 30.04 0.08
N LYS A 279 -0.97 29.06 0.98
CA LYS A 279 -2.18 28.30 1.30
C LYS A 279 -3.20 29.21 1.99
N ASN A 280 -4.40 29.27 1.42
CA ASN A 280 -5.53 30.02 1.97
C ASN A 280 -6.77 29.12 1.97
N SER A 281 -7.87 29.53 2.60
CA SER A 281 -9.12 28.75 2.69
C SER A 281 -9.68 28.33 1.32
N SER A 282 -9.41 29.10 0.25
CA SER A 282 -9.81 28.80 -1.13
C SER A 282 -8.70 28.23 -2.00
N ARG A 283 -7.44 28.22 -1.55
CA ARG A 283 -6.27 27.82 -2.35
C ARG A 283 -5.47 26.76 -1.62
N LEU A 284 -5.61 25.51 -2.06
CA LEU A 284 -4.74 24.41 -1.67
C LEU A 284 -3.48 24.44 -2.54
N THR A 285 -2.33 24.43 -1.90
CA THR A 285 -1.03 24.32 -2.58
C THR A 285 -0.62 22.85 -2.64
N ARG A 286 0.24 22.51 -3.60
CA ARG A 286 0.85 21.17 -3.64
C ARG A 286 1.69 20.94 -2.37
N PRO A 287 1.87 19.70 -1.90
CA PRO A 287 2.73 19.35 -0.79
C PRO A 287 4.18 19.46 -1.24
N CYS A 288 5.06 19.51 -0.25
CA CYS A 288 6.49 19.48 -0.47
C CYS A 288 6.87 18.12 -1.06
N GLY A 289 7.58 18.09 -2.19
CA GLY A 289 8.15 16.88 -2.77
C GLY A 289 9.58 16.62 -2.27
N LEU A 290 10.19 15.49 -2.68
CA LEU A 290 11.58 15.15 -2.33
C LEU A 290 12.62 16.14 -2.89
N ALA A 291 12.30 16.83 -3.98
CA ALA A 291 13.17 17.85 -4.57
C ALA A 291 13.33 19.09 -3.66
N GLU A 292 12.31 19.41 -2.86
CA GLU A 292 12.26 20.60 -1.98
C GLU A 292 12.28 20.23 -0.49
N SER A 293 12.70 19.01 -0.16
CA SER A 293 12.76 18.49 1.22
C SER A 293 13.98 17.59 1.45
N TYR A 294 14.15 17.17 2.71
CA TYR A 294 15.20 16.25 3.15
C TYR A 294 14.59 15.09 3.91
N VAL A 295 15.10 13.88 3.67
CA VAL A 295 14.66 12.64 4.30
C VAL A 295 15.87 11.98 4.95
N SER A 296 15.77 11.60 6.22
CA SER A 296 16.83 10.85 6.92
C SER A 296 16.87 9.40 6.46
N THR A 297 18.02 8.75 6.61
CA THR A 297 18.15 7.31 6.37
C THR A 297 17.70 6.47 7.56
N ASN A 298 17.89 7.00 8.78
CA ASN A 298 17.58 6.35 10.04
C ASN A 298 16.53 7.13 10.84
N SER A 299 16.23 6.65 12.04
CA SER A 299 15.27 7.25 12.98
C SER A 299 15.77 8.52 13.67
N ASP A 300 17.02 8.91 13.48
CA ASP A 300 17.62 10.08 14.11
C ASP A 300 18.07 11.10 13.06
N LEU A 301 17.86 12.38 13.33
CA LEU A 301 18.33 13.49 12.51
C LEU A 301 18.70 14.66 13.42
N THR A 302 19.79 15.37 13.13
CA THR A 302 20.19 16.56 13.90
C THR A 302 20.33 17.77 13.00
N ILE A 303 19.68 18.87 13.35
CA ILE A 303 19.92 20.17 12.72
C ILE A 303 20.73 21.01 13.69
N SER A 304 21.83 21.60 13.23
CA SER A 304 22.61 22.55 14.02
C SER A 304 22.64 23.91 13.35
N HIS A 305 22.30 24.93 14.12
CA HIS A 305 22.30 26.32 13.71
C HIS A 305 23.30 27.09 14.57
N SER A 306 24.41 27.53 13.99
CA SER A 306 25.47 28.28 14.66
C SER A 306 25.48 29.75 14.25
N ILE A 307 25.70 30.62 15.23
CA ILE A 307 25.77 32.07 15.05
C ILE A 307 27.01 32.60 15.78
N LYS A 308 27.94 33.21 15.04
CA LYS A 308 29.21 33.72 15.56
C LYS A 308 29.04 35.04 16.33
N TYR A 309 28.37 36.03 15.72
CA TYR A 309 28.25 37.39 16.27
C TYR A 309 26.90 37.69 16.98
N GLY A 310 26.10 36.66 17.24
CA GLY A 310 24.80 36.74 17.91
C GLY A 310 23.64 37.09 16.97
N SER A 311 22.42 36.72 17.35
CA SER A 311 21.24 36.86 16.48
C SER A 311 20.67 38.28 16.44
N VAL A 312 21.20 39.22 17.23
CA VAL A 312 20.81 40.64 17.15
C VAL A 312 21.33 41.27 15.86
N LEU A 313 22.55 40.89 15.45
CA LEU A 313 23.20 41.42 14.25
C LEU A 313 22.77 40.68 12.99
N TYR A 314 22.70 39.35 13.13
CA TYR A 314 22.26 38.43 12.10
C TYR A 314 21.01 37.68 12.58
N PRO A 315 19.83 38.35 12.65
CA PRO A 315 18.61 37.67 13.02
C PRO A 315 18.25 36.63 11.97
N VAL A 316 18.06 35.42 12.46
CA VAL A 316 17.70 34.25 11.67
C VAL A 316 16.28 33.89 11.99
N ASN A 317 15.44 33.84 10.96
CA ASN A 317 14.08 33.38 11.06
C ASN A 317 13.89 32.20 10.12
N PHE A 318 13.64 31.03 10.69
CA PHE A 318 13.26 29.87 9.92
C PHE A 318 12.04 29.17 10.52
N VAL A 319 11.25 28.60 9.62
CA VAL A 319 10.11 27.75 9.94
C VAL A 319 10.28 26.49 9.12
N LEU A 320 10.31 25.34 9.79
CA LEU A 320 10.39 24.03 9.14
C LEU A 320 9.24 23.15 9.59
N ARG A 321 8.78 22.30 8.68
CA ARG A 321 7.82 21.24 8.95
C ARG A 321 8.56 19.92 9.06
N TYR A 322 8.25 19.14 10.09
CA TYR A 322 8.78 17.80 10.28
C TYR A 322 7.65 16.77 10.32
N GLU A 323 7.97 15.55 9.90
CA GLU A 323 7.09 14.38 9.96
C GLU A 323 7.91 13.11 10.18
N PHE A 324 7.49 12.29 11.14
CA PHE A 324 8.01 10.95 11.34
C PHE A 324 7.18 9.98 10.49
N VAL A 325 7.83 9.36 9.49
CA VAL A 325 7.19 8.45 8.55
C VAL A 325 7.53 7.02 8.94
N ASP A 326 6.50 6.26 9.30
CA ASP A 326 6.59 4.84 9.68
C ASP A 326 6.84 3.97 8.43
N LEU A 327 8.04 3.40 8.31
CA LEU A 327 8.38 2.45 7.25
C LEU A 327 8.06 1.00 7.61
N SER A 328 7.54 0.73 8.80
CA SER A 328 7.22 -0.61 9.23
C SER A 328 6.13 -1.22 8.35
N GLN A 329 6.43 -2.41 7.85
CA GLN A 329 5.50 -3.25 7.10
C GLN A 329 5.75 -4.70 7.49
N GLU A 330 4.67 -5.45 7.64
CA GLU A 330 4.71 -6.88 7.92
C GLU A 330 4.89 -7.68 6.63
N GLY A 331 5.46 -8.89 6.75
CA GLY A 331 5.70 -9.79 5.62
C GLY A 331 6.99 -9.49 4.85
N MET A 332 7.33 -10.39 3.94
CA MET A 332 8.54 -10.27 3.11
C MET A 332 8.25 -9.40 1.89
N GLN A 333 9.12 -8.42 1.60
CA GLN A 333 8.97 -7.56 0.42
C GLN A 333 9.15 -8.37 -0.88
N MET A 334 8.25 -8.16 -1.85
CA MET A 334 8.34 -8.75 -3.18
C MET A 334 9.02 -7.80 -4.19
N ASN A 335 9.76 -8.36 -5.16
CA ASN A 335 10.51 -7.57 -6.13
C ASN A 335 9.58 -6.94 -7.19
N ARG A 336 9.35 -5.62 -7.09
CA ARG A 336 8.99 -4.63 -8.16
C ARG A 336 8.29 -3.40 -7.58
N ASN A 337 7.53 -3.57 -6.50
CA ASN A 337 6.71 -2.53 -5.90
C ASN A 337 6.99 -2.42 -4.39
N PRO A 338 7.26 -1.21 -3.85
CA PRO A 338 7.63 -1.04 -2.44
C PRO A 338 6.60 -1.53 -1.43
N CYS A 339 5.32 -1.68 -1.79
CA CYS A 339 4.26 -2.15 -0.88
C CYS A 339 3.81 -3.60 -1.07
N ASP A 340 4.37 -4.33 -2.05
CA ASP A 340 3.99 -5.73 -2.25
C ASP A 340 4.62 -6.65 -1.18
N ARG A 341 3.80 -7.51 -0.55
CA ARG A 341 4.20 -8.33 0.60
C ARG A 341 3.80 -9.79 0.45
N LEU A 342 4.64 -10.69 0.94
CA LEU A 342 4.45 -12.13 0.95
C LEU A 342 4.41 -12.66 2.39
N PHE A 343 3.40 -13.48 2.69
CA PHE A 343 3.15 -14.11 3.98
C PHE A 343 3.13 -15.63 3.85
N LYS A 344 3.94 -16.29 4.68
CA LYS A 344 4.03 -17.76 4.79
C LYS A 344 3.76 -18.27 6.21
N ASN A 345 3.60 -17.37 7.17
CA ASN A 345 3.38 -17.70 8.58
C ASN A 345 1.95 -18.22 8.78
N SER A 346 1.72 -19.07 9.78
CA SER A 346 0.40 -19.64 10.07
C SER A 346 -0.65 -18.59 10.48
N ASN A 347 -0.24 -17.52 11.13
CA ASN A 347 -1.07 -16.37 11.46
C ASN A 347 -0.24 -15.08 11.48
N GLY A 348 -0.93 -13.94 11.52
CA GLY A 348 -0.28 -12.65 11.64
C GLY A 348 -1.23 -11.48 11.43
N ARG A 349 -0.65 -10.28 11.38
CA ARG A 349 -1.35 -9.02 11.09
C ARG A 349 -0.79 -8.44 9.81
N PHE A 350 -1.64 -7.80 9.02
CA PHE A 350 -1.26 -7.07 7.82
C PHE A 350 -2.14 -5.83 7.65
N TYR A 351 -1.56 -4.77 7.13
CA TYR A 351 -2.22 -3.47 7.02
C TYR A 351 -1.68 -2.70 5.81
N SER A 352 -2.42 -1.68 5.39
CA SER A 352 -1.99 -0.74 4.36
C SER A 352 -0.70 -0.01 4.77
N PRO A 353 0.26 0.24 3.87
CA PRO A 353 1.48 0.95 4.22
C PRO A 353 1.16 2.34 4.78
N LYS A 354 1.87 2.77 5.84
CA LYS A 354 1.75 4.13 6.41
C LYS A 354 2.74 5.13 5.80
N ILE A 355 3.41 4.73 4.73
CA ILE A 355 4.46 5.51 4.08
C ILE A 355 3.80 6.59 3.22
N THR A 356 3.82 7.84 3.70
CA THR A 356 3.26 9.02 2.98
C THR A 356 3.73 9.14 1.53
N PHE A 357 4.97 8.75 1.24
CA PHE A 357 5.57 8.80 -0.10
C PHE A 357 4.87 7.92 -1.16
N LEU A 358 4.08 6.92 -0.72
CA LEU A 358 3.32 6.03 -1.61
C LEU A 358 1.93 6.56 -1.97
N PHE A 359 1.50 7.67 -1.38
CA PHE A 359 0.16 8.23 -1.58
C PHE A 359 0.19 9.57 -2.33
N GLY A 360 -1.00 10.13 -2.58
CA GLY A 360 -1.23 11.41 -3.25
C GLY A 360 -0.34 12.53 -2.73
N ARG A 361 -0.26 12.69 -1.40
CA ARG A 361 0.58 13.70 -0.76
C ARG A 361 2.08 13.52 -1.02
N GLY A 362 2.54 12.28 -1.19
CA GLY A 362 3.93 11.92 -1.48
C GLY A 362 4.33 12.07 -2.94
N GLY A 363 3.36 12.20 -3.86
CA GLY A 363 3.58 12.41 -5.28
C GLY A 363 3.05 11.30 -6.20
N GLN A 364 2.45 10.22 -5.66
CA GLN A 364 1.83 9.17 -6.46
C GLN A 364 0.31 9.36 -6.56
N LYS A 365 -0.25 9.33 -7.76
CA LYS A 365 -1.71 9.42 -7.97
C LYS A 365 -2.42 8.09 -7.79
N ASP A 366 -1.71 7.00 -8.10
CA ASP A 366 -2.25 5.65 -8.09
C ASP A 366 -1.34 4.74 -7.26
N LEU A 367 -1.97 3.99 -6.35
CA LEU A 367 -1.32 3.03 -5.48
C LEU A 367 -2.01 1.68 -5.65
N THR A 368 -1.22 0.63 -5.85
CA THR A 368 -1.71 -0.75 -5.89
C THR A 368 -0.76 -1.59 -5.06
N CYS A 369 -1.25 -2.19 -3.98
CA CYS A 369 -0.45 -3.03 -3.09
C CYS A 369 -1.02 -4.44 -3.09
N THR A 370 -0.15 -5.43 -3.30
CA THR A 370 -0.52 -6.85 -3.32
C THR A 370 0.04 -7.56 -2.09
N TYR A 371 -0.86 -8.24 -1.37
CA TYR A 371 -0.53 -9.06 -0.20
C TYR A 371 -0.80 -10.51 -0.58
N GLN A 372 0.27 -11.29 -0.74
CA GLN A 372 0.23 -12.67 -1.16
C GLN A 372 0.39 -13.60 0.04
N PHE A 373 -0.54 -14.54 0.17
CA PHE A 373 -0.55 -15.56 1.22
C PHE A 373 -0.30 -16.92 0.56
N GLU A 374 0.79 -17.60 0.92
CA GLU A 374 1.15 -18.91 0.41
C GLU A 374 1.12 -19.95 1.54
N SER A 375 0.45 -21.08 1.31
CA SER A 375 0.42 -22.22 2.23
C SER A 375 0.75 -23.51 1.49
N ASN A 376 1.60 -24.34 2.10
CA ASN A 376 2.00 -25.63 1.54
C ASN A 376 0.89 -26.69 1.66
N ASP A 377 0.02 -26.55 2.68
CA ASP A 377 -0.90 -27.61 3.12
C ASP A 377 -2.33 -27.42 2.57
N HIS A 378 -2.50 -26.65 1.48
CA HIS A 378 -3.83 -26.35 0.91
C HIS A 378 -4.84 -25.97 2.02
N GLN A 379 -4.44 -25.01 2.84
CA GLN A 379 -5.24 -24.52 3.97
C GLN A 379 -6.19 -23.42 3.51
N ARG A 380 -7.14 -23.06 4.37
CA ARG A 380 -8.03 -21.91 4.14
C ARG A 380 -7.48 -20.72 4.87
N LEU A 381 -7.56 -19.55 4.27
CA LEU A 381 -7.25 -18.30 4.93
C LEU A 381 -8.53 -17.69 5.52
N LYS A 382 -8.51 -17.44 6.81
CA LYS A 382 -9.50 -16.59 7.48
C LYS A 382 -8.88 -15.22 7.71
N ILE A 383 -9.49 -14.20 7.12
CA ILE A 383 -9.10 -12.80 7.24
C ILE A 383 -10.12 -12.10 8.12
N THR A 384 -9.65 -11.36 9.11
CA THR A 384 -10.47 -10.52 9.98
C THR A 384 -10.08 -9.07 9.75
N PHE A 385 -10.95 -8.29 9.11
CA PHE A 385 -10.73 -6.85 8.93
C PHE A 385 -11.21 -6.14 10.19
N ASN A 386 -10.32 -5.41 10.86
CA ASN A 386 -10.63 -4.70 12.10
C ASN A 386 -11.17 -3.30 11.81
N LYS A 387 -10.47 -2.55 10.94
CA LYS A 387 -10.81 -1.18 10.55
C LYS A 387 -10.38 -0.95 9.11
N ALA A 388 -11.17 -0.20 8.34
CA ALA A 388 -10.74 0.29 7.04
C ALA A 388 -11.47 1.58 6.66
N GLN A 389 -10.79 2.45 5.93
CA GLN A 389 -11.32 3.70 5.40
C GLN A 389 -10.92 3.86 3.94
N PHE A 390 -11.88 4.23 3.11
CA PHE A 390 -11.75 4.32 1.64
C PHE A 390 -11.93 5.74 1.10
N GLY A 391 -11.64 6.75 1.94
CA GLY A 391 -11.70 8.16 1.55
C GLY A 391 -13.09 8.62 1.11
N SER A 392 -13.12 9.55 0.14
CA SER A 392 -14.34 10.20 -0.37
C SER A 392 -14.75 9.71 -1.77
N LYS A 393 -14.36 8.47 -2.13
CA LYS A 393 -14.60 7.91 -3.47
C LYS A 393 -16.01 7.32 -3.58
N ASP A 394 -16.63 7.45 -4.75
CA ASP A 394 -18.01 6.99 -5.02
C ASP A 394 -18.07 5.48 -5.30
N CYS A 395 -17.80 4.69 -4.26
CA CYS A 395 -17.93 3.24 -4.28
C CYS A 395 -18.66 2.76 -3.02
N TYR A 396 -19.58 1.80 -3.20
CA TYR A 396 -20.24 1.11 -2.09
C TYR A 396 -20.11 -0.40 -2.24
N SER A 397 -19.96 -1.09 -1.10
CA SER A 397 -19.97 -2.55 -1.08
C SER A 397 -21.42 -3.06 -0.95
N SER A 398 -21.73 -4.12 -1.69
CA SER A 398 -23.01 -4.83 -1.62
C SER A 398 -22.70 -6.29 -1.34
N TYR A 399 -23.43 -6.89 -0.39
CA TYR A 399 -23.30 -8.32 -0.11
C TYR A 399 -24.35 -9.09 -0.93
N ASP A 400 -23.88 -10.01 -1.77
CA ASP A 400 -24.75 -10.92 -2.50
C ASP A 400 -24.94 -12.22 -1.69
N PRO A 401 -26.14 -12.47 -1.13
CA PRO A 401 -26.41 -13.69 -0.36
C PRO A 401 -26.43 -14.96 -1.22
N GLU A 402 -26.64 -14.86 -2.53
CA GLU A 402 -26.75 -16.03 -3.42
C GLU A 402 -25.39 -16.66 -3.70
N VAL A 403 -24.36 -15.81 -3.84
CA VAL A 403 -22.97 -16.23 -4.08
C VAL A 403 -22.16 -16.25 -2.77
N ASN A 404 -22.70 -15.64 -1.70
CA ASN A 404 -22.04 -15.42 -0.41
C ASN A 404 -20.71 -14.66 -0.58
N ARG A 405 -20.78 -13.55 -1.33
CA ARG A 405 -19.62 -12.71 -1.71
C ARG A 405 -19.96 -11.23 -1.60
N TRP A 406 -18.94 -10.43 -1.34
CA TRP A 406 -19.02 -8.98 -1.37
C TRP A 406 -18.63 -8.45 -2.74
N GLU A 407 -19.45 -7.55 -3.28
CA GLU A 407 -19.22 -6.89 -4.57
C GLU A 407 -19.05 -5.39 -4.38
N CYS A 408 -18.16 -4.79 -5.17
CA CYS A 408 -18.00 -3.35 -5.22
C CYS A 408 -18.79 -2.78 -6.39
N ASN A 409 -19.70 -1.86 -6.09
CA ASN A 409 -20.40 -1.09 -7.10
C ASN A 409 -19.81 0.31 -7.15
N THR A 410 -19.23 0.66 -8.31
CA THR A 410 -18.69 2.00 -8.59
C THR A 410 -19.71 2.76 -9.44
N LYS A 411 -20.00 4.02 -9.08
CA LYS A 411 -20.97 4.84 -9.83
C LYS A 411 -20.33 5.62 -10.99
N SER A 412 -19.05 5.95 -10.87
CA SER A 412 -18.25 6.62 -11.89
C SER A 412 -16.79 6.16 -11.77
N GLU A 413 -16.17 5.79 -12.89
CA GLU A 413 -14.73 5.47 -12.93
C GLU A 413 -13.86 6.74 -13.01
N GLU A 414 -14.43 7.90 -13.33
CA GLU A 414 -13.69 9.14 -13.56
C GLU A 414 -13.07 9.73 -12.27
N ASP A 415 -13.77 9.61 -11.14
CA ASP A 415 -13.29 10.11 -9.84
C ASP A 415 -12.25 9.18 -9.18
N GLY A 416 -11.89 8.07 -9.83
CA GLY A 416 -11.01 7.03 -9.32
C GLY A 416 -11.68 6.12 -8.30
N VAL A 417 -11.01 5.01 -7.96
CA VAL A 417 -11.58 3.93 -7.16
C VAL A 417 -10.64 3.59 -6.00
N ALA A 418 -11.20 3.39 -4.81
CA ALA A 418 -10.51 2.86 -3.66
C ALA A 418 -11.20 1.55 -3.24
N ASN A 419 -10.53 0.40 -3.39
CA ASN A 419 -11.10 -0.89 -3.00
C ASN A 419 -10.03 -1.91 -2.56
N ILE A 420 -10.49 -2.92 -1.81
CA ILE A 420 -9.77 -4.16 -1.51
C ILE A 420 -10.43 -5.27 -2.30
N LYS A 421 -9.66 -5.96 -3.15
CA LYS A 421 -10.09 -7.15 -3.90
C LYS A 421 -9.38 -8.39 -3.38
N ILE A 422 -10.12 -9.47 -3.18
CA ILE A 422 -9.58 -10.77 -2.76
C ILE A 422 -9.72 -11.73 -3.93
N SER A 423 -8.59 -12.28 -4.38
CA SER A 423 -8.52 -13.31 -5.41
C SER A 423 -7.88 -14.58 -4.85
N GLU A 424 -8.46 -15.72 -5.19
CA GLU A 424 -7.95 -17.04 -4.84
C GLU A 424 -7.33 -17.71 -6.07
N TYR A 425 -6.23 -18.45 -5.87
CA TYR A 425 -5.62 -19.28 -6.91
C TYR A 425 -5.64 -20.74 -6.45
N PRO A 426 -6.77 -21.45 -6.61
CA PRO A 426 -6.83 -22.87 -6.28
C PRO A 426 -5.79 -23.66 -7.09
N TRP A 427 -5.65 -23.33 -8.38
CA TRP A 427 -4.61 -23.84 -9.27
C TRP A 427 -3.66 -22.71 -9.69
N LYS A 428 -2.42 -23.05 -10.10
CA LYS A 428 -1.39 -22.06 -10.45
C LYS A 428 -1.79 -21.11 -11.58
N ASP A 429 -2.63 -21.57 -12.51
CA ASP A 429 -2.97 -20.86 -13.75
C ASP A 429 -4.39 -20.27 -13.73
N VAL A 430 -5.15 -20.41 -12.64
CA VAL A 430 -6.58 -20.05 -12.58
C VAL A 430 -6.82 -19.08 -11.42
N GLU A 431 -7.27 -17.86 -11.75
CA GLU A 431 -7.65 -16.84 -10.79
C GLU A 431 -9.17 -16.82 -10.57
N VAL A 432 -9.59 -17.04 -9.33
CA VAL A 432 -10.98 -16.91 -8.91
C VAL A 432 -11.14 -15.62 -8.11
N LYS A 433 -11.81 -14.62 -8.69
CA LYS A 433 -12.18 -13.39 -7.98
C LYS A 433 -13.26 -13.70 -6.96
N ARG A 434 -13.04 -13.30 -5.70
CA ARG A 434 -13.89 -13.70 -4.59
C ARG A 434 -14.67 -12.53 -3.98
N ASP A 435 -14.00 -11.62 -3.28
CA ASP A 435 -14.66 -10.54 -2.54
C ASP A 435 -14.07 -9.18 -2.93
N CYS A 436 -14.91 -8.14 -2.93
CA CYS A 436 -14.50 -6.75 -3.13
C CYS A 436 -15.15 -5.83 -2.09
N PHE A 437 -14.33 -4.98 -1.46
CA PHE A 437 -14.74 -4.00 -0.46
C PHE A 437 -14.34 -2.59 -0.84
N CYS A 438 -15.22 -1.62 -0.67
CA CYS A 438 -14.90 -0.19 -0.84
C CYS A 438 -15.65 0.76 0.11
N SER A 439 -16.42 0.21 1.05
CA SER A 439 -17.11 0.98 2.10
C SER A 439 -16.28 1.03 3.37
N ASN A 440 -16.42 2.09 4.16
CA ASN A 440 -15.74 2.20 5.45
C ASN A 440 -16.16 1.08 6.41
N ILE A 441 -15.17 0.47 7.07
CA ILE A 441 -15.35 -0.66 7.99
C ILE A 441 -15.05 -0.15 9.40
N THR A 442 -16.10 0.00 10.21
CA THR A 442 -16.01 0.41 11.62
C THR A 442 -16.08 -0.76 12.59
N GLU A 443 -16.85 -1.79 12.24
CA GLU A 443 -16.99 -3.02 13.03
C GLU A 443 -16.19 -4.16 12.39
N PRO A 444 -15.48 -4.97 13.19
CA PRO A 444 -14.72 -6.08 12.66
C PRO A 444 -15.61 -7.15 12.03
N PHE A 445 -15.24 -7.63 10.84
CA PHE A 445 -15.89 -8.78 10.21
C PHE A 445 -14.85 -9.74 9.62
N THR A 446 -15.29 -10.97 9.36
CA THR A 446 -14.42 -12.06 8.93
C THR A 446 -14.80 -12.58 7.55
N VAL A 447 -13.80 -12.85 6.73
CA VAL A 447 -13.91 -13.47 5.41
C VAL A 447 -13.13 -14.77 5.44
N VAL A 448 -13.77 -15.88 5.08
CA VAL A 448 -13.13 -17.21 5.04
C VAL A 448 -13.04 -17.67 3.60
N THR A 449 -11.82 -17.78 3.10
CA THR A 449 -11.51 -18.24 1.74
C THR A 449 -11.79 -19.74 1.56
N LYS A 450 -11.91 -20.18 0.30
CA LYS A 450 -11.87 -21.62 -0.03
C LYS A 450 -10.44 -22.11 0.06
N THR A 451 -10.26 -23.42 -0.02
CA THR A 451 -8.94 -24.02 -0.03
C THR A 451 -8.19 -23.56 -1.28
N SER A 452 -7.01 -22.98 -1.11
CA SER A 452 -6.19 -22.48 -2.21
C SER A 452 -4.70 -22.53 -1.84
N SER A 453 -3.86 -22.73 -2.85
CA SER A 453 -2.39 -22.71 -2.67
C SER A 453 -1.86 -21.29 -2.46
N LYS A 454 -2.54 -20.30 -3.06
CA LYS A 454 -2.12 -18.91 -3.11
C LYS A 454 -3.33 -17.99 -3.10
N ILE A 455 -3.37 -17.07 -2.16
CA ILE A 455 -4.43 -16.07 -2.05
C ILE A 455 -3.80 -14.69 -2.17
N ILE A 456 -4.38 -13.82 -2.98
CA ILE A 456 -3.92 -12.45 -3.18
C ILE A 456 -5.00 -11.49 -2.69
N VAL A 457 -4.62 -10.62 -1.76
CA VAL A 457 -5.41 -9.45 -1.39
C VAL A 457 -4.79 -8.24 -2.05
N LYS A 458 -5.57 -7.50 -2.83
CA LYS A 458 -5.12 -6.34 -3.61
C LYS A 458 -5.81 -5.09 -3.11
N PHE A 459 -5.04 -4.16 -2.55
CA PHE A 459 -5.49 -2.84 -2.16
C PHE A 459 -5.17 -1.86 -3.30
N THR A 460 -6.20 -1.25 -3.88
CA THR A 460 -6.05 -0.31 -5.00
C THR A 460 -6.69 1.02 -4.65
N VAL A 461 -5.96 2.11 -4.91
CA VAL A 461 -6.44 3.49 -4.79
C VAL A 461 -5.97 4.25 -6.01
N THR A 462 -6.90 4.77 -6.81
CA THR A 462 -6.59 5.54 -8.01
C THR A 462 -7.07 6.98 -7.93
N ASN A 463 -6.41 7.86 -8.69
CA ASN A 463 -6.71 9.29 -8.78
C ASN A 463 -6.75 9.99 -7.41
N MET A 464 -5.76 9.73 -6.54
CA MET A 464 -5.65 10.35 -5.22
C MET A 464 -5.46 11.86 -5.34
N LYS A 465 -6.14 12.62 -4.47
CA LYS A 465 -5.88 14.06 -4.36
C LYS A 465 -4.55 14.30 -3.69
N ILE A 466 -4.00 15.47 -4.00
CA ILE A 466 -2.71 15.94 -3.51
C ILE A 466 -2.65 16.10 -1.96
N THR A 467 -3.81 16.22 -1.30
CA THR A 467 -3.92 16.28 0.17
C THR A 467 -4.18 14.93 0.82
N GLU A 468 -4.49 13.89 0.03
CA GLU A 468 -4.88 12.59 0.55
C GLU A 468 -3.66 11.69 0.77
N ASP A 469 -3.68 10.97 1.89
CA ASP A 469 -2.62 10.03 2.28
C ASP A 469 -3.15 8.79 3.01
N HIS A 470 -2.26 8.10 3.74
CA HIS A 470 -2.57 6.91 4.52
C HIS A 470 -3.61 7.16 5.62
N ASN A 471 -3.88 8.40 6.05
CA ASN A 471 -4.94 8.68 7.01
C ASN A 471 -6.33 8.66 6.37
N ASN A 472 -6.42 8.87 5.06
CA ASN A 472 -7.67 8.81 4.31
C ASN A 472 -7.96 7.40 3.77
N TYR A 473 -6.90 6.70 3.36
CA TYR A 473 -6.96 5.37 2.79
C TYR A 473 -6.11 4.42 3.62
N TYR A 474 -6.76 3.63 4.47
CA TYR A 474 -6.08 2.60 5.23
C TYR A 474 -6.96 1.39 5.48
N PHE A 475 -6.32 0.27 5.80
CA PHE A 475 -6.98 -0.88 6.38
C PHE A 475 -6.07 -1.59 7.37
N ASP A 476 -6.68 -2.27 8.31
CA ASP A 476 -6.01 -3.04 9.35
C ASP A 476 -6.72 -4.40 9.49
N ALA A 477 -5.96 -5.48 9.32
CA ALA A 477 -6.52 -6.83 9.29
C ALA A 477 -5.58 -7.87 9.91
N ASN A 478 -6.18 -8.92 10.44
CA ASN A 478 -5.48 -10.11 10.93
C ASN A 478 -5.79 -11.28 10.01
N PHE A 479 -4.84 -12.21 9.88
CA PHE A 479 -5.04 -13.43 9.11
C PHE A 479 -4.63 -14.67 9.91
N GLU A 480 -5.33 -15.76 9.66
CA GLU A 480 -4.99 -17.08 10.19
C GLU A 480 -5.26 -18.15 9.12
N PHE A 481 -4.32 -19.09 9.00
CA PHE A 481 -4.52 -20.28 8.19
C PHE A 481 -5.24 -21.35 9.02
N VAL A 482 -6.43 -21.71 8.56
CA VAL A 482 -7.28 -22.72 9.17
C VAL A 482 -7.07 -24.05 8.43
N PRO A 483 -6.73 -25.15 9.12
CA PRO A 483 -6.56 -26.44 8.49
C PRO A 483 -7.87 -26.95 7.89
N ASN A 484 -7.76 -27.72 6.80
CA ASN A 484 -8.92 -28.37 6.20
C ASN A 484 -9.41 -29.52 7.09
N GLU A 485 -10.71 -29.86 7.06
CA GLU A 485 -11.23 -31.00 7.82
C GLU A 485 -10.59 -32.30 7.29
N ASN A 486 -9.86 -33.02 8.16
CA ASN A 486 -9.00 -34.17 7.78
C ASN A 486 -9.76 -35.41 7.24
N ASN A 487 -11.09 -35.44 7.32
CA ASN A 487 -11.91 -36.60 6.97
C ASN A 487 -12.89 -36.28 5.82
N CYS A 488 -12.37 -36.01 4.62
CA CYS A 488 -13.23 -35.82 3.45
C CYS A 488 -12.94 -36.82 2.32
N LEU A 489 -14.01 -37.29 1.67
CA LEU A 489 -13.92 -38.01 0.40
C LEU A 489 -13.56 -37.01 -0.71
N ASN A 490 -12.52 -37.36 -1.49
CA ASN A 490 -11.94 -36.65 -2.65
C ASN A 490 -10.73 -35.77 -2.34
N LEU A 491 -9.54 -36.33 -2.57
CA LEU A 491 -8.24 -35.65 -2.56
C LEU A 491 -8.17 -34.56 -3.65
N TRP A 492 -7.39 -33.51 -3.38
CA TRP A 492 -7.19 -32.35 -4.27
C TRP A 492 -6.81 -32.71 -5.71
N LYS A 493 -6.07 -33.82 -5.90
CA LYS A 493 -5.64 -34.31 -7.22
C LYS A 493 -6.82 -34.64 -8.16
N ASN A 494 -7.97 -35.03 -7.62
CA ASN A 494 -9.11 -35.48 -8.41
C ASN A 494 -10.11 -34.35 -8.72
N ARG A 495 -9.77 -33.08 -8.43
CA ARG A 495 -10.64 -31.91 -8.64
C ARG A 495 -10.44 -31.22 -9.97
N ARG A 496 -9.41 -31.60 -10.73
CA ARG A 496 -9.14 -31.14 -12.08
C ARG A 496 -9.53 -32.27 -13.03
N LEU A 497 -10.66 -32.11 -13.70
CA LEU A 497 -11.27 -33.12 -14.57
C LEU A 497 -10.94 -32.80 -16.03
N ARG A 498 -10.59 -33.86 -16.77
CA ARG A 498 -10.31 -33.89 -18.21
C ARG A 498 -10.80 -35.23 -18.76
N GLY A 499 -11.21 -35.27 -20.02
CA GLY A 499 -11.74 -36.46 -20.68
C GLY A 499 -12.93 -36.13 -21.59
N SER A 500 -13.46 -37.15 -22.25
CA SER A 500 -14.58 -37.03 -23.19
C SER A 500 -15.92 -36.71 -22.49
N SER A 501 -16.18 -37.29 -21.31
CA SER A 501 -17.34 -36.96 -20.47
C SER A 501 -17.08 -37.17 -18.98
N GLY A 502 -17.97 -36.66 -18.13
CA GLY A 502 -17.95 -36.96 -16.71
C GLY A 502 -19.18 -36.49 -15.94
N GLU A 503 -19.37 -37.06 -14.76
CA GLU A 503 -20.43 -36.67 -13.82
C GLU A 503 -19.85 -36.35 -12.44
N ILE A 504 -20.24 -35.20 -11.89
CA ILE A 504 -19.97 -34.80 -10.51
C ILE A 504 -21.27 -34.96 -9.73
N THR A 505 -21.35 -36.01 -8.90
CA THR A 505 -22.46 -36.17 -7.96
C THR A 505 -22.00 -35.98 -6.52
N ILE A 506 -22.76 -35.18 -5.78
CA ILE A 506 -22.63 -35.04 -4.33
C ILE A 506 -23.94 -35.52 -3.75
N ARG A 507 -23.94 -36.74 -3.21
CA ARG A 507 -25.09 -37.35 -2.52
C ARG A 507 -24.85 -37.29 -1.02
N ASN A 508 -25.85 -36.88 -0.24
CA ASN A 508 -25.76 -36.96 1.22
C ASN A 508 -26.92 -37.78 1.77
N ASN A 509 -26.62 -38.97 2.30
CA ASN A 509 -27.60 -39.84 2.92
C ASN A 509 -27.46 -39.75 4.44
N ASP A 510 -28.01 -38.69 5.05
CA ASP A 510 -28.10 -38.58 6.53
C ASP A 510 -29.32 -39.35 7.11
N GLN A 511 -29.96 -40.25 6.34
CA GLN A 511 -31.20 -40.92 6.74
C GLN A 511 -31.10 -42.39 7.19
N ASN A 512 -29.94 -42.89 7.63
CA ASN A 512 -29.87 -44.24 8.24
C ASN A 512 -29.03 -44.30 9.54
N LEU A 513 -29.26 -43.37 10.48
CA LEU A 513 -28.71 -43.46 11.85
C LEU A 513 -29.76 -43.19 12.94
N LYS A 514 -30.99 -43.66 12.73
CA LYS A 514 -31.99 -43.78 13.81
C LYS A 514 -32.78 -45.08 13.67
N GLN A 515 -32.11 -46.21 13.91
CA GLN A 515 -32.66 -47.41 14.55
C GLN A 515 -31.61 -48.52 14.49
N ASN A 516 -30.83 -48.63 15.55
CA ASN A 516 -30.45 -49.87 16.24
C ASN A 516 -29.26 -49.54 17.13
N ASP A 517 -29.56 -49.29 18.40
CA ASP A 517 -28.57 -49.31 19.47
C ASP A 517 -27.94 -50.70 19.58
N ASP A 518 -26.69 -50.70 20.04
CA ASP A 518 -25.89 -51.83 20.50
C ASP A 518 -25.18 -52.71 19.43
N LYS A 519 -24.11 -52.16 18.83
CA LYS A 519 -22.73 -52.70 18.93
C LYS A 519 -21.75 -52.00 17.96
N LEU A 520 -20.69 -51.43 18.56
CA LEU A 520 -19.30 -51.40 18.08
C LEU A 520 -19.06 -51.20 16.57
N HIS A 521 -18.87 -49.95 16.13
CA HIS A 521 -17.76 -49.45 15.28
C HIS A 521 -18.00 -47.98 14.91
N GLN A 522 -16.94 -47.16 14.99
CA GLN A 522 -16.92 -45.72 14.71
C GLN A 522 -17.30 -45.41 13.26
N ASN A 523 -18.59 -45.18 12.98
CA ASN A 523 -19.02 -44.57 11.72
C ASN A 523 -18.77 -43.06 11.79
N GLN A 524 -17.55 -42.65 11.42
CA GLN A 524 -17.24 -41.28 11.04
C GLN A 524 -18.20 -40.88 9.91
N SER A 525 -19.09 -39.91 10.14
CA SER A 525 -19.94 -39.33 9.10
C SER A 525 -19.05 -38.84 7.96
N ILE A 526 -19.07 -39.53 6.83
CA ILE A 526 -18.21 -39.26 5.70
C ILE A 526 -18.71 -37.97 5.01
N ARG A 527 -17.96 -36.88 5.09
CA ARG A 527 -18.34 -35.58 4.49
C ARG A 527 -17.58 -35.35 3.17
N TYR A 528 -18.28 -34.92 2.12
CA TYR A 528 -17.62 -34.44 0.90
C TYR A 528 -16.95 -33.08 1.14
N CYS A 529 -15.74 -32.90 0.58
CA CYS A 529 -14.99 -31.64 0.67
C CYS A 529 -15.68 -30.54 -0.17
N LEU A 530 -16.59 -29.76 0.42
CA LEU A 530 -17.30 -28.64 -0.23
C LEU A 530 -16.49 -27.32 -0.22
N GLN A 531 -15.34 -27.31 0.45
CA GLN A 531 -14.47 -26.14 0.49
C GLN A 531 -13.45 -26.09 -0.64
N GLN A 532 -13.59 -26.99 -1.63
CA GLN A 532 -12.71 -27.12 -2.78
C GLN A 532 -13.53 -27.00 -4.08
N PRO A 533 -13.17 -26.10 -5.00
CA PRO A 533 -13.83 -25.99 -6.30
C PRO A 533 -13.44 -27.17 -7.22
N TRP A 534 -14.26 -27.41 -8.24
CA TRP A 534 -13.94 -28.32 -9.34
C TRP A 534 -13.55 -27.50 -10.58
N LEU A 535 -12.56 -27.98 -11.33
CA LEU A 535 -12.16 -27.39 -12.61
C LEU A 535 -12.34 -28.44 -13.69
N ILE A 536 -13.10 -28.13 -14.73
CA ILE A 536 -13.29 -28.96 -15.91
C ILE A 536 -12.59 -28.28 -17.08
N GLU A 537 -11.70 -28.99 -17.75
CA GLU A 537 -10.95 -28.50 -18.90
C GLU A 537 -11.15 -29.47 -20.08
N PRO A 538 -11.17 -28.95 -21.31
CA PRO A 538 -11.15 -29.81 -22.49
C PRO A 538 -9.83 -30.59 -22.53
N GLU A 539 -9.86 -31.81 -23.06
CA GLU A 539 -8.67 -32.61 -23.28
C GLU A 539 -7.82 -32.01 -24.42
N GLU A 540 -8.47 -31.54 -25.49
CA GLU A 540 -7.81 -30.87 -26.61
C GLU A 540 -8.07 -29.36 -26.62
N ASP A 541 -7.02 -28.55 -26.86
CA ASP A 541 -7.07 -27.08 -26.89
C ASP A 541 -8.02 -26.49 -27.97
N GLY A 542 -8.56 -27.35 -28.86
CA GLY A 542 -9.49 -27.05 -29.94
C GLY A 542 -10.97 -27.28 -29.61
N ASN A 543 -11.28 -28.01 -28.53
CA ASN A 543 -12.64 -28.40 -28.19
C ASN A 543 -13.27 -27.47 -27.16
N PHE A 544 -14.58 -27.62 -26.97
CA PHE A 544 -15.44 -26.86 -26.07
C PHE A 544 -16.08 -27.81 -25.07
N ILE A 545 -16.49 -27.28 -23.92
CA ILE A 545 -17.23 -28.07 -22.92
C ILE A 545 -18.72 -27.74 -23.05
N TYR A 546 -19.54 -28.79 -23.12
CA TYR A 546 -20.97 -28.73 -22.93
C TYR A 546 -21.33 -29.22 -21.54
N LEU A 547 -22.06 -28.41 -20.79
CA LEU A 547 -22.36 -28.66 -19.38
C LEU A 547 -23.86 -28.67 -19.16
N LYS A 548 -24.32 -29.71 -18.45
CA LYS A 548 -25.73 -29.99 -18.19
C LYS A 548 -25.95 -30.14 -16.69
N VAL A 549 -26.79 -29.29 -16.11
CA VAL A 549 -27.04 -29.22 -14.67
C VAL A 549 -28.52 -29.37 -14.40
N LYS A 550 -28.88 -30.29 -13.51
CA LYS A 550 -30.27 -30.44 -13.07
C LYS A 550 -30.66 -29.27 -12.16
N GLY A 551 -31.69 -28.53 -12.54
CA GLY A 551 -32.16 -27.36 -11.82
C GLY A 551 -32.58 -26.22 -12.74
N THR A 552 -32.80 -25.05 -12.15
CA THR A 552 -33.19 -23.83 -12.88
C THR A 552 -32.22 -22.70 -12.58
N GLU A 553 -31.82 -21.96 -13.62
CA GLU A 553 -31.05 -20.73 -13.45
C GLU A 553 -32.00 -19.62 -13.01
N ARG A 554 -31.84 -19.13 -11.79
CA ARG A 554 -32.65 -18.04 -11.23
C ARG A 554 -31.77 -17.12 -10.42
N ARG A 555 -31.83 -15.82 -10.72
CA ARG A 555 -31.13 -14.78 -9.96
C ARG A 555 -31.86 -14.37 -8.68
N ASP A 556 -33.19 -14.54 -8.64
CA ASP A 556 -34.00 -14.16 -7.48
C ASP A 556 -34.18 -15.33 -6.50
N SER A 557 -33.57 -15.18 -5.32
CA SER A 557 -33.62 -16.11 -4.17
C SER A 557 -35.03 -16.60 -3.80
N ARG A 558 -36.01 -15.70 -3.89
CA ARG A 558 -37.41 -15.95 -3.49
C ARG A 558 -38.11 -16.98 -4.38
N LEU A 559 -37.57 -17.20 -5.57
CA LEU A 559 -38.11 -18.14 -6.55
C LEU A 559 -37.47 -19.52 -6.43
N CYS A 560 -36.54 -19.73 -5.49
CA CYS A 560 -35.88 -21.01 -5.23
C CYS A 560 -36.28 -21.57 -3.86
N HIS A 561 -36.87 -22.77 -3.86
CA HIS A 561 -37.36 -23.42 -2.65
C HIS A 561 -36.25 -23.92 -1.72
N SER A 562 -35.12 -24.38 -2.28
CA SER A 562 -33.95 -24.77 -1.49
C SER A 562 -32.99 -23.60 -1.31
N LYS A 563 -32.23 -23.58 -0.22
CA LYS A 563 -31.14 -22.61 0.00
C LYS A 563 -29.81 -23.05 -0.62
N ASN A 564 -29.78 -24.22 -1.22
CA ASN A 564 -28.61 -24.76 -1.90
C ASN A 564 -28.39 -24.06 -3.25
N ARG A 565 -27.13 -23.84 -3.63
CA ARG A 565 -26.77 -23.24 -4.92
C ARG A 565 -25.60 -23.98 -5.57
N ILE A 566 -25.63 -24.08 -6.90
CA ILE A 566 -24.50 -24.49 -7.72
C ILE A 566 -24.03 -23.23 -8.44
N LEU A 567 -22.77 -22.86 -8.22
CA LEU A 567 -22.15 -21.70 -8.84
C LEU A 567 -21.21 -22.19 -9.94
N ILE A 568 -21.41 -21.69 -11.16
CA ILE A 568 -20.59 -22.06 -12.31
C ILE A 568 -19.94 -20.80 -12.88
N TYR A 569 -18.62 -20.87 -13.05
CA TYR A 569 -17.81 -19.77 -13.56
C TYR A 569 -17.07 -20.22 -14.81
N PRO A 570 -16.98 -19.38 -15.86
CA PRO A 570 -15.99 -19.59 -16.89
C PRO A 570 -14.61 -19.25 -16.32
N ALA A 571 -13.63 -20.15 -16.46
CA ALA A 571 -12.31 -19.95 -15.85
C ALA A 571 -11.54 -18.77 -16.47
N GLY A 572 -11.91 -18.34 -17.68
CA GLY A 572 -11.37 -17.13 -18.33
C GLY A 572 -11.91 -15.81 -17.76
N ARG A 573 -13.11 -15.81 -17.17
CA ARG A 573 -13.78 -14.62 -16.63
C ARG A 573 -14.61 -14.95 -15.40
N THR A 574 -13.95 -15.07 -14.25
CA THR A 574 -14.59 -15.43 -12.97
C THR A 574 -15.50 -14.35 -12.37
N GLU A 575 -15.69 -13.22 -13.06
CA GLU A 575 -16.69 -12.18 -12.71
C GLU A 575 -18.11 -12.59 -13.12
N ASP A 576 -18.25 -13.38 -14.18
CA ASP A 576 -19.56 -13.80 -14.68
C ASP A 576 -19.95 -15.10 -13.97
N VAL A 577 -20.88 -15.01 -13.01
CA VAL A 577 -21.33 -16.16 -12.19
C VAL A 577 -22.71 -16.63 -12.63
N HIS A 578 -22.83 -17.92 -12.96
CA HIS A 578 -24.11 -18.56 -13.17
C HIS A 578 -24.58 -19.22 -11.86
N VAL A 579 -25.70 -18.75 -11.33
CA VAL A 579 -26.30 -19.23 -10.08
C VAL A 579 -27.45 -20.18 -10.42
N ILE A 580 -27.27 -21.46 -10.12
CA ILE A 580 -28.25 -22.51 -10.41
C ILE A 580 -28.88 -23.01 -9.12
N CYS A 581 -30.20 -23.03 -9.08
CA CYS A 581 -30.97 -23.61 -8.01
C CYS A 581 -31.21 -25.10 -8.29
N PRO A 582 -30.75 -26.01 -7.41
CA PRO A 582 -30.87 -27.46 -7.58
C PRO A 582 -32.29 -27.97 -7.22
N TYR A 583 -33.31 -27.20 -7.56
CA TYR A 583 -34.72 -27.54 -7.36
C TYR A 583 -35.37 -27.71 -8.74
N TYR A 584 -36.04 -28.85 -8.91
CA TYR A 584 -36.74 -29.23 -10.14
C TYR A 584 -38.14 -29.72 -9.76
N GLU A 585 -39.18 -29.12 -10.33
CA GLU A 585 -40.57 -29.61 -10.19
C GLU A 585 -40.90 -30.58 -11.33
N LYS A 586 -40.26 -30.39 -12.49
CA LYS A 586 -40.39 -31.24 -13.68
C LYS A 586 -39.07 -31.96 -13.95
N LEU A 587 -39.17 -33.17 -14.54
CA LEU A 587 -37.99 -33.95 -14.95
C LEU A 587 -37.13 -33.24 -16.02
N ASP A 588 -37.71 -32.25 -16.72
CA ASP A 588 -37.08 -31.49 -17.80
C ASP A 588 -36.40 -30.18 -17.34
N ASP A 589 -36.42 -29.86 -16.04
CA ASP A 589 -35.76 -28.65 -15.52
C ASP A 589 -34.23 -28.86 -15.50
N VAL A 590 -33.60 -28.54 -16.63
CA VAL A 590 -32.17 -28.68 -16.85
C VAL A 590 -31.60 -27.40 -17.46
N VAL A 591 -30.49 -26.92 -16.89
CA VAL A 591 -29.70 -25.82 -17.43
C VAL A 591 -28.60 -26.40 -18.30
N GLU A 592 -28.56 -25.95 -19.56
CA GLU A 592 -27.57 -26.36 -20.56
C GLU A 592 -26.71 -25.15 -20.94
N MET A 593 -25.40 -25.30 -20.90
CA MET A 593 -24.46 -24.22 -21.20
C MET A 593 -23.24 -24.71 -21.96
N PHE A 594 -22.72 -23.86 -22.84
CA PHE A 594 -21.48 -24.09 -23.57
C PHE A 594 -20.37 -23.19 -23.03
N SER A 595 -19.15 -23.69 -23.08
CA SER A 595 -17.94 -22.91 -22.77
C SER A 595 -17.80 -21.66 -23.67
N GLU A 596 -17.05 -20.66 -23.20
CA GLU A 596 -16.94 -19.37 -23.90
C GLU A 596 -16.38 -19.54 -25.32
N GLY A 597 -16.94 -18.79 -26.28
CA GLY A 597 -16.52 -18.81 -27.69
C GLY A 597 -17.31 -19.78 -28.59
N TRP A 598 -18.30 -20.50 -28.05
CA TRP A 598 -19.20 -21.33 -28.85
C TRP A 598 -20.03 -20.51 -29.86
N SER A 599 -20.74 -19.47 -29.41
CA SER A 599 -21.68 -18.68 -30.25
C SER A 599 -21.06 -17.48 -30.99
N LEU A 600 -19.98 -16.88 -30.47
CA LEU A 600 -19.32 -15.71 -31.05
C LEU A 600 -17.83 -16.00 -31.26
N TYR A 601 -17.40 -16.13 -32.52
CA TYR A 601 -15.98 -16.15 -32.90
C TYR A 601 -15.37 -14.76 -32.66
N SER A 602 -15.09 -14.42 -31.40
CA SER A 602 -14.35 -13.22 -31.04
C SER A 602 -12.92 -13.60 -30.71
N TYR A 603 -11.98 -13.27 -31.61
CA TYR A 603 -10.55 -13.53 -31.45
C TYR A 603 -9.97 -12.97 -30.13
N LYS A 604 -10.54 -11.89 -29.58
CA LYS A 604 -10.13 -11.33 -28.28
C LYS A 604 -10.52 -12.20 -27.09
N LYS A 605 -11.61 -12.97 -27.18
CA LYS A 605 -12.08 -13.86 -26.10
C LYS A 605 -11.34 -15.22 -26.08
N ILE A 606 -10.75 -15.62 -27.22
CA ILE A 606 -10.05 -16.90 -27.38
C ILE A 606 -8.57 -16.85 -26.92
N GLN A 607 -8.02 -15.65 -26.64
CA GLN A 607 -6.62 -15.51 -26.19
C GLN A 607 -6.35 -16.05 -24.77
N ASN A 608 -7.37 -16.14 -23.91
CA ASN A 608 -7.20 -16.74 -22.59
C ASN A 608 -7.19 -18.27 -22.71
N LYS A 609 -6.08 -18.88 -22.29
CA LYS A 609 -5.86 -20.35 -22.31
C LYS A 609 -7.00 -21.13 -21.62
N ASN A 610 -7.59 -20.56 -20.57
CA ASN A 610 -8.64 -21.20 -19.78
C ASN A 610 -10.06 -20.70 -20.13
N SER A 611 -10.25 -19.96 -21.23
CA SER A 611 -11.57 -19.44 -21.64
C SER A 611 -12.62 -20.53 -21.84
N ARG A 612 -12.18 -21.75 -22.22
CA ARG A 612 -13.06 -22.88 -22.51
C ARG A 612 -13.33 -23.79 -21.31
N SER A 613 -12.72 -23.48 -20.16
CA SER A 613 -12.80 -24.30 -18.95
C SER A 613 -13.87 -23.75 -18.00
N PHE A 614 -14.50 -24.64 -17.22
CA PHE A 614 -15.49 -24.29 -16.21
C PHE A 614 -14.98 -24.55 -14.80
N ILE A 615 -15.33 -23.68 -13.87
CA ILE A 615 -15.14 -23.86 -12.43
C ILE A 615 -16.51 -24.08 -11.81
N ILE A 616 -16.67 -25.11 -10.98
CA ILE A 616 -17.91 -25.42 -10.29
C ILE A 616 -17.70 -25.37 -8.78
N GLU A 617 -18.53 -24.59 -8.11
CA GLU A 617 -18.60 -24.51 -6.65
C GLU A 617 -19.98 -24.92 -6.17
N PHE A 618 -20.01 -25.74 -5.11
CA PHE A 618 -21.24 -26.18 -4.47
C PHE A 618 -21.43 -25.44 -3.14
N LEU A 619 -22.52 -24.67 -3.03
CA LEU A 619 -22.95 -24.06 -1.79
C LEU A 619 -24.06 -24.91 -1.16
N ARG A 620 -23.69 -25.64 -0.10
CA ARG A 620 -24.62 -26.48 0.66
C ARG A 620 -24.98 -25.81 1.97
N ILE A 621 -26.23 -25.36 2.07
CA ILE A 621 -26.85 -24.82 3.29
C ILE A 621 -27.80 -25.88 3.90
N GLU A 622 -28.49 -26.65 3.06
CA GLU A 622 -29.47 -27.67 3.43
C GLU A 622 -29.07 -29.05 2.86
N THR A 623 -29.66 -30.13 3.36
CA THR A 623 -29.45 -31.47 2.78
C THR A 623 -30.04 -31.53 1.38
N GLY A 624 -29.25 -32.01 0.43
CA GLY A 624 -29.65 -32.07 -0.97
C GLY A 624 -28.60 -32.78 -1.81
N ASN A 625 -29.04 -33.26 -2.98
CA ASN A 625 -28.17 -33.92 -3.95
C ASN A 625 -27.84 -32.94 -5.07
N PHE A 626 -26.57 -32.90 -5.44
CA PHE A 626 -26.10 -32.11 -6.58
C PHE A 626 -25.60 -33.06 -7.65
N ALA A 627 -25.97 -32.81 -8.90
CA ALA A 627 -25.50 -33.57 -10.05
C ALA A 627 -25.19 -32.61 -11.20
N VAL A 628 -23.96 -32.65 -11.69
CA VAL A 628 -23.51 -31.91 -12.86
C VAL A 628 -22.85 -32.88 -13.81
N THR A 629 -23.33 -32.94 -15.04
CA THR A 629 -22.76 -33.75 -16.12
C THR A 629 -22.14 -32.85 -17.16
N TRP A 630 -21.02 -33.27 -17.74
CA TRP A 630 -20.34 -32.51 -18.79
C TRP A 630 -19.82 -33.46 -19.87
N MET A 631 -19.66 -32.93 -21.08
CA MET A 631 -19.03 -33.62 -22.19
C MET A 631 -18.22 -32.65 -23.04
N GLU A 632 -17.16 -33.16 -23.65
CA GLU A 632 -16.34 -32.44 -24.60
C GLU A 632 -16.99 -32.49 -25.99
N VAL A 633 -17.10 -31.31 -26.63
CA VAL A 633 -17.75 -31.14 -27.92
C VAL A 633 -16.89 -30.28 -28.84
N SER A 634 -16.87 -30.60 -30.13
CA SER A 634 -16.22 -29.77 -31.14
C SER A 634 -17.26 -29.21 -32.12
N LYS A 635 -16.92 -28.09 -32.77
CA LYS A 635 -17.85 -27.45 -33.73
C LYS A 635 -17.96 -28.33 -34.97
N ASN A 636 -19.18 -28.56 -35.42
CA ASN A 636 -19.38 -29.28 -36.68
C ASN A 636 -18.93 -28.37 -37.86
N PRO A 637 -17.89 -28.74 -38.61
CA PRO A 637 -17.37 -27.94 -39.72
C PRO A 637 -18.40 -27.79 -40.86
N ALA A 638 -19.35 -28.72 -41.00
CA ALA A 638 -20.41 -28.68 -42.00
C ALA A 638 -21.48 -27.58 -41.74
N LEU A 639 -21.61 -27.12 -40.49
CA LEU A 639 -22.59 -26.11 -40.07
C LEU A 639 -21.99 -24.71 -39.89
N THR A 640 -20.66 -24.57 -39.94
CA THR A 640 -19.96 -23.31 -39.58
C THR A 640 -19.42 -22.51 -40.76
N LEU A 641 -19.37 -23.09 -41.96
CA LEU A 641 -18.87 -22.42 -43.16
C LEU A 641 -19.91 -22.46 -44.29
N PRO A 642 -20.17 -21.35 -45.00
CA PRO A 642 -20.97 -21.41 -46.22
C PRO A 642 -20.24 -22.28 -47.24
N ALA A 643 -20.97 -23.23 -47.86
CA ALA A 643 -20.45 -24.22 -48.80
C ALA A 643 -19.63 -23.62 -49.98
N SER A 644 -19.75 -22.31 -50.22
CA SER A 644 -19.06 -21.54 -51.26
C SER A 644 -17.57 -21.23 -50.97
N LEU A 645 -17.04 -21.51 -49.77
CA LEU A 645 -15.67 -21.12 -49.36
C LEU A 645 -14.72 -22.29 -49.07
N LEU A 646 -15.17 -23.54 -49.27
CA LEU A 646 -14.38 -24.74 -48.98
C LEU A 646 -13.75 -25.32 -50.26
N MET A 647 -12.41 -25.20 -50.39
CA MET A 647 -11.62 -25.89 -51.44
C MET A 647 -11.23 -27.33 -51.06
N ILE A 648 -11.64 -27.81 -49.88
CA ILE A 648 -11.38 -29.15 -49.34
C ILE A 648 -12.71 -29.63 -48.73
N THR A 649 -13.07 -30.90 -48.94
CA THR A 649 -14.18 -31.53 -48.22
C THR A 649 -13.97 -31.36 -46.72
N PRO A 650 -14.86 -30.67 -45.98
CA PRO A 650 -14.68 -30.49 -44.54
C PRO A 650 -14.60 -31.88 -43.88
N PRO A 651 -13.79 -32.06 -42.83
CA PRO A 651 -13.71 -33.34 -42.16
C PRO A 651 -15.11 -33.73 -41.70
N ASP A 652 -15.60 -34.87 -42.18
CA ASP A 652 -16.89 -35.39 -41.76
C ASP A 652 -16.88 -35.53 -40.24
N CYS A 653 -17.99 -35.12 -39.63
CA CYS A 653 -18.26 -35.31 -38.22
C CYS A 653 -18.98 -36.67 -38.08
N PRO A 654 -18.26 -37.81 -37.94
CA PRO A 654 -18.90 -39.13 -37.93
C PRO A 654 -19.89 -39.29 -36.77
N HIS A 655 -19.62 -38.62 -35.65
CA HIS A 655 -20.40 -38.66 -34.42
C HIS A 655 -21.02 -37.29 -34.14
N SER A 656 -22.01 -36.90 -34.96
CA SER A 656 -22.68 -35.60 -34.86
C SER A 656 -23.92 -35.67 -33.96
N CYS A 657 -24.02 -34.76 -32.98
CA CYS A 657 -25.28 -34.45 -32.28
C CYS A 657 -25.98 -33.30 -33.02
N PRO A 658 -27.00 -33.56 -33.87
CA PRO A 658 -27.65 -32.53 -34.69
C PRO A 658 -28.34 -31.44 -33.86
N GLU A 659 -28.94 -31.79 -32.72
CA GLU A 659 -29.61 -30.85 -31.78
C GLU A 659 -28.67 -29.75 -31.26
N LEU A 660 -27.41 -30.11 -31.01
CA LEU A 660 -26.40 -29.21 -30.45
C LEU A 660 -25.55 -28.56 -31.55
N GLY A 661 -25.66 -29.01 -32.80
CA GLY A 661 -24.78 -28.59 -33.90
C GLY A 661 -23.31 -28.92 -33.66
N ALA A 662 -23.03 -30.00 -32.93
CA ALA A 662 -21.71 -30.32 -32.39
C ALA A 662 -21.30 -31.77 -32.69
N CYS A 663 -19.99 -32.01 -32.69
CA CYS A 663 -19.40 -33.35 -32.76
C CYS A 663 -18.99 -33.81 -31.36
N ILE A 664 -19.24 -35.10 -31.07
CA ILE A 664 -18.84 -35.75 -29.82
C ILE A 664 -17.74 -36.78 -30.05
N SER A 665 -17.07 -37.19 -28.98
CA SER A 665 -16.05 -38.26 -29.03
C SER A 665 -16.66 -39.59 -29.45
N SER A 666 -15.89 -40.43 -30.15
CA SER A 666 -16.29 -41.79 -30.51
C SER A 666 -16.52 -42.69 -29.29
N GLU A 667 -15.95 -42.35 -28.13
CA GLU A 667 -16.13 -43.10 -26.89
C GLU A 667 -17.54 -42.98 -26.31
N LEU A 668 -18.25 -41.90 -26.63
CA LEU A 668 -19.59 -41.60 -26.14
C LEU A 668 -20.69 -42.05 -27.11
N TRP A 669 -20.31 -42.76 -28.18
CA TRP A 669 -21.22 -43.21 -29.22
C TRP A 669 -21.54 -44.69 -29.01
N CYS A 670 -22.81 -45.02 -28.80
CA CYS A 670 -23.26 -46.39 -28.55
C CYS A 670 -22.69 -47.03 -27.27
N ASP A 671 -22.51 -46.21 -26.22
CA ASP A 671 -22.02 -46.65 -24.91
C ASP A 671 -23.16 -47.04 -23.94
N GLY A 672 -24.41 -46.92 -24.40
CA GLY A 672 -25.63 -47.25 -23.66
C GLY A 672 -26.15 -46.11 -22.79
N LEU A 673 -25.54 -44.92 -22.83
CA LEU A 673 -25.99 -43.71 -22.13
C LEU A 673 -26.33 -42.60 -23.13
N ARG A 674 -27.48 -41.93 -22.93
CA ARG A 674 -27.90 -40.83 -23.81
C ARG A 674 -27.20 -39.53 -23.43
N HIS A 675 -26.21 -39.15 -24.22
CA HIS A 675 -25.46 -37.90 -24.13
C HIS A 675 -26.07 -36.78 -24.98
N CYS A 676 -26.49 -37.07 -26.23
CA CYS A 676 -27.20 -36.09 -27.04
C CYS A 676 -28.64 -35.89 -26.49
N PRO A 677 -29.20 -34.67 -26.50
CA PRO A 677 -30.58 -34.42 -26.03
C PRO A 677 -31.65 -35.29 -26.74
N SER A 678 -31.46 -35.57 -28.02
CA SER A 678 -32.34 -36.43 -28.83
C SER A 678 -32.05 -37.93 -28.71
N GLY A 679 -30.99 -38.32 -27.99
CA GLY A 679 -30.52 -39.70 -27.91
C GLY A 679 -30.04 -40.26 -29.26
N ASN A 680 -29.65 -39.40 -30.21
CA ASN A 680 -29.18 -39.78 -31.55
C ASN A 680 -27.90 -40.63 -31.53
N ASP A 681 -27.09 -40.44 -30.50
CA ASP A 681 -25.89 -41.22 -30.17
C ASP A 681 -26.19 -42.69 -29.87
N GLU A 682 -27.41 -43.01 -29.41
CA GLU A 682 -27.83 -44.36 -29.01
C GLU A 682 -28.94 -44.94 -29.90
N GLN A 683 -29.24 -44.30 -31.04
CA GLN A 683 -30.27 -44.82 -31.95
C GLN A 683 -29.80 -46.11 -32.63
N GLU A 684 -30.70 -47.10 -32.70
CA GLU A 684 -30.43 -48.41 -33.30
C GLU A 684 -29.91 -48.30 -34.74
N SER A 685 -30.33 -47.28 -35.52
CA SER A 685 -29.82 -47.02 -36.88
C SER A 685 -28.33 -46.68 -36.92
N ASN A 686 -27.81 -45.98 -35.91
CA ASN A 686 -26.43 -45.50 -35.86
C ASN A 686 -25.52 -46.51 -35.14
N CYS A 687 -26.07 -47.26 -34.18
CA CYS A 687 -25.34 -48.23 -33.37
C CYS A 687 -25.33 -49.66 -33.92
N SER A 688 -26.14 -49.97 -34.93
CA SER A 688 -26.27 -51.32 -35.49
C SER A 688 -25.12 -51.78 -36.40
N ILE A 689 -24.03 -51.01 -36.55
CA ILE A 689 -22.98 -51.31 -37.54
C ILE A 689 -21.76 -52.06 -36.97
N HIS A 690 -21.62 -52.26 -35.64
CA HIS A 690 -20.49 -53.05 -35.09
C HIS A 690 -20.85 -54.25 -34.19
N GLY A 691 -22.12 -54.64 -34.13
CA GLY A 691 -22.55 -55.91 -33.51
C GLY A 691 -22.51 -57.14 -34.44
N GLY A 692 -22.01 -56.99 -35.67
CA GLY A 692 -21.87 -58.10 -36.62
C GLY A 692 -20.63 -58.93 -36.34
N PHE A 693 -20.76 -59.99 -35.54
CA PHE A 693 -19.78 -61.09 -35.52
C PHE A 693 -19.41 -61.47 -36.97
N PRO A 694 -18.12 -61.59 -37.32
CA PRO A 694 -17.72 -61.85 -38.69
C PRO A 694 -18.08 -63.29 -39.08
N THR A 695 -19.28 -63.47 -39.65
CA THR A 695 -19.76 -64.72 -40.24
C THR A 695 -18.93 -65.16 -41.47
N ALA A 696 -18.00 -64.31 -41.93
CA ALA A 696 -17.02 -64.66 -42.95
C ALA A 696 -16.07 -65.79 -42.50
N TYR A 697 -15.66 -65.83 -41.22
CA TYR A 697 -14.74 -66.86 -40.72
C TYR A 697 -15.42 -68.20 -40.40
N LEU A 698 -16.70 -68.19 -40.02
CA LEU A 698 -17.47 -69.42 -39.80
C LEU A 698 -17.85 -70.10 -41.10
N ASN A 699 -18.16 -69.33 -42.16
CA ASN A 699 -18.47 -69.90 -43.47
C ASN A 699 -17.22 -70.46 -44.16
N SER A 700 -16.04 -69.84 -43.99
CA SER A 700 -14.78 -70.41 -44.50
C SER A 700 -14.32 -71.64 -43.72
N ALA A 701 -14.50 -71.67 -42.40
CA ALA A 701 -14.17 -72.83 -41.57
C ALA A 701 -15.12 -74.01 -41.84
N ALA A 702 -16.42 -73.76 -41.99
CA ALA A 702 -17.41 -74.80 -42.32
C ALA A 702 -17.17 -75.39 -43.72
N LEU A 703 -16.88 -74.57 -44.74
CA LEU A 703 -16.56 -75.06 -46.08
C LEU A 703 -15.24 -75.83 -46.12
N SER A 704 -14.23 -75.42 -45.35
CA SER A 704 -12.98 -76.20 -45.22
C SER A 704 -13.18 -77.52 -44.48
N ALA A 705 -14.05 -77.56 -43.47
CA ALA A 705 -14.37 -78.78 -42.73
C ALA A 705 -15.14 -79.78 -43.60
N VAL A 706 -16.10 -79.31 -44.42
CA VAL A 706 -16.79 -80.17 -45.40
C VAL A 706 -15.80 -80.69 -46.47
N GLY A 707 -14.89 -79.85 -46.95
CA GLY A 707 -13.83 -80.27 -47.89
C GLY A 707 -12.90 -81.35 -47.31
N VAL A 708 -12.51 -81.22 -46.04
CA VAL A 708 -11.67 -82.20 -45.35
C VAL A 708 -12.43 -83.52 -45.09
N VAL A 709 -13.72 -83.47 -44.74
CA VAL A 709 -14.53 -84.68 -44.57
C VAL A 709 -14.72 -85.43 -45.88
N ILE A 710 -14.91 -84.72 -47.00
CA ILE A 710 -14.99 -85.34 -48.33
C ILE A 710 -13.65 -85.99 -48.70
N LEU A 711 -12.52 -85.32 -48.48
CA LEU A 711 -11.19 -85.89 -48.71
C LEU A 711 -10.92 -87.13 -47.85
N ILE A 712 -11.26 -87.10 -46.56
CA ILE A 712 -11.12 -88.26 -45.67
C ILE A 712 -12.01 -89.40 -46.13
N SER A 713 -13.24 -89.13 -46.58
CA SER A 713 -14.13 -90.17 -47.11
C SER A 713 -13.58 -90.82 -48.38
N ILE A 714 -12.97 -90.05 -49.29
CA ILE A 714 -12.33 -90.57 -50.50
C ILE A 714 -11.08 -91.40 -50.16
N VAL A 715 -10.30 -90.97 -49.17
CA VAL A 715 -9.13 -91.72 -48.68
C VAL A 715 -9.56 -93.01 -47.99
N VAL A 716 -10.62 -93.01 -47.18
CA VAL A 716 -11.14 -94.21 -46.52
C VAL A 716 -11.73 -95.18 -47.53
N ILE A 717 -12.45 -94.70 -48.55
CA ILE A 717 -12.96 -95.53 -49.65
C ILE A 717 -11.79 -96.11 -50.47
N SER A 718 -10.78 -95.29 -50.79
CA SER A 718 -9.57 -95.75 -51.49
C SER A 718 -8.77 -96.75 -50.65
N PHE A 719 -8.72 -96.59 -49.33
CA PHE A 719 -8.07 -97.53 -48.42
C PHE A 719 -8.87 -98.83 -48.28
N TYR A 720 -10.21 -98.77 -48.35
CA TYR A 720 -11.06 -99.96 -48.40
C TYR A 720 -10.87 -100.74 -49.70
N ILE A 721 -10.80 -100.03 -50.84
CA ILE A 721 -10.50 -100.63 -52.16
C ILE A 721 -9.08 -101.20 -52.18
N PHE A 722 -8.09 -100.49 -51.63
CA PHE A 722 -6.69 -100.94 -51.55
C PHE A 722 -6.51 -102.12 -50.57
N LYS A 723 -7.28 -102.17 -49.47
CA LYS A 723 -7.31 -103.31 -48.53
C LYS A 723 -7.99 -104.53 -49.14
N HIS A 724 -9.01 -104.33 -49.98
CA HIS A 724 -9.63 -105.41 -50.76
C HIS A 724 -8.69 -105.92 -51.87
N TRP A 725 -7.83 -105.06 -52.41
CA TRP A 725 -6.80 -105.44 -53.40
C TRP A 725 -5.56 -106.10 -52.75
N ARG A 726 -5.20 -105.72 -51.51
CA ARG A 726 -4.07 -106.30 -50.76
C ARG A 726 -4.34 -107.69 -50.16
N HIS A 727 -5.58 -108.15 -50.13
CA HIS A 727 -5.87 -109.51 -49.64
C HIS A 727 -5.46 -110.61 -50.63
N ASP A 728 -5.18 -110.24 -51.90
CA ASP A 728 -4.78 -111.15 -52.99
C ASP A 728 -3.27 -111.17 -53.31
N GLN A 729 -2.42 -110.48 -52.53
CA GLN A 729 -0.97 -110.47 -52.74
C GLN A 729 -0.23 -110.66 -51.41
N LYS A 730 -0.49 -111.79 -50.73
CA LYS A 730 0.52 -112.40 -49.86
C LYS A 730 1.53 -113.11 -50.75
N ASN A 731 2.73 -112.56 -50.88
CA ASN A 731 4.02 -113.26 -50.83
C ASN A 731 5.17 -112.27 -51.10
N VAL A 732 6.32 -112.53 -50.47
CA VAL A 732 7.67 -111.96 -50.72
C VAL A 732 8.17 -110.83 -49.77
N ILE A 733 8.62 -111.26 -48.58
CA ILE A 733 9.94 -111.14 -47.88
C ILE A 733 10.90 -109.91 -48.07
N VAL A 734 11.56 -109.57 -46.93
CA VAL A 734 12.93 -108.99 -46.65
C VAL A 734 12.94 -107.47 -46.30
N SER A 735 13.15 -106.99 -45.06
CA SER A 735 14.30 -106.95 -44.11
C SER A 735 15.22 -105.70 -44.21
N VAL A 736 15.80 -105.32 -43.05
CA VAL A 736 16.93 -104.38 -42.77
C VAL A 736 16.59 -103.00 -42.15
N THR A 737 16.55 -103.02 -40.81
CA THR A 737 17.28 -102.21 -39.79
C THR A 737 17.74 -100.75 -39.97
N GLU A 738 17.50 -99.99 -38.87
CA GLU A 738 18.47 -99.21 -38.06
C GLU A 738 18.60 -97.65 -38.16
N HIS A 739 18.55 -97.06 -36.95
CA HIS A 739 19.37 -95.97 -36.38
C HIS A 739 19.21 -94.52 -36.89
N THR A 740 18.63 -93.59 -36.11
CA THR A 740 19.13 -92.82 -34.93
C THR A 740 19.74 -91.45 -35.30
N PHE A 741 19.82 -90.57 -34.28
CA PHE A 741 20.73 -89.44 -34.09
C PHE A 741 20.22 -87.98 -34.27
N LEU A 742 20.11 -87.34 -33.08
CA LEU A 742 20.57 -85.99 -32.66
C LEU A 742 19.96 -84.73 -33.30
N GLU A 743 19.35 -83.82 -32.54
CA GLU A 743 19.92 -82.96 -31.46
C GLU A 743 20.88 -81.90 -32.04
N PHE A 744 20.49 -80.62 -32.03
CA PHE A 744 21.16 -79.54 -31.28
C PHE A 744 20.67 -78.12 -31.62
N LYS A 745 20.66 -77.30 -30.55
CA LYS A 745 21.02 -75.86 -30.47
C LYS A 745 20.00 -74.77 -30.82
N SER A 746 19.40 -74.26 -29.74
CA SER A 746 19.52 -72.88 -29.21
C SER A 746 20.12 -71.79 -30.11
N GLY A 747 19.51 -70.60 -30.06
CA GLY A 747 20.19 -69.34 -30.38
C GLY A 747 19.24 -68.15 -30.40
N LEU A 748 19.27 -67.33 -29.35
CA LEU A 748 18.63 -66.03 -29.26
C LEU A 748 19.07 -65.07 -30.37
N CYS A 749 18.11 -64.34 -30.94
CA CYS A 749 18.05 -62.86 -30.99
C CYS A 749 16.58 -62.45 -31.12
#